data_AF-A0A0D6ASR5-F1
#
_entry.id   AF-A0A0D6ASR5-F1
#
_cell.length_a   1.000
_cell.length_b   1.000
_cell.length_c   1.000
_cell.angle_alpha   90.00
_cell.angle_beta   90.00
_cell.angle_gamma   90.00
#
_symmetry.space_group_name_H-M   'P 1'
#
loop_
_entity.id
_entity.type
_entity.pdbx_description
1 polymer ?
#
loop_
_entity_poly.entity_id
_entity_poly.type
_entity_poly.pdbx_seq_one_letter_code
_entity_poly.pdbx_strand_id
1 'polypeptide(L)'
;MSSLDHQKNHLLHLFPDNPSEQMILSLTESIYSIGRHSDSSIKLNSSSVSRHHATLIRKDLDDNENIYILIDGDLKGKRSQNGILVNGKKTIHHLLQDGDVIIFGDNQHKAIYKQENVLPVNFSSSDLVEQKSINNLKLSSNFSREKLQDTLVISEENLQENLTHKDINRLASFPELSPNPIIEFDFDGKITYTNPAANLCFKDLLTKKNISSPLIAGLHNKPNQSNGGLIIREIKIQDKYFEQYIHYLSRENVIRTYIFDITERKNSEEKLKYQAFHDTLTGIPNRDFFYWKLARLLKKRKQNQQKLAILFIDIDRFKNINDTLNHTTGDKLLESFSHRLISCLPSHCFLSRWGGDEFTLIVPLDDDLPSSKNIAEIIIKSLKNPFLIKKYTIYVTCSIGIATYPEDGLDEKHLIKNADIALFRAKQMGKNNFKFYTTKLSQEQMLLFELENSLYNALQNQELFLNFQPQFNLKYNTMSGVEVLLRWQHPTLGMVSPAKFIPLAEETGLIIPIGEWVLEKACILGKQWQDLGYSPLVIAVNVSAKQFQQESFIDQVKNVLNKTQFNPEYLEIEITETILMQDVEKTELIIKELSDLGVKFSLDDFGTGYSSLSYLKKFPFHTIKIDQSFVRDLEINQQDQALVTAVITLAKGYRMKVVAEGVETENQKLLLKNLNCDIIQGWLVSKPLKQGDFATLLTRYNKKISQV
;
A
#
# COMPACT_ATOMS: atom_id res chain seq x y z
N MET A 1 27.33 -39.18 -10.96
CA MET A 1 26.15 -40.06 -10.83
C MET A 1 25.36 -39.59 -9.63
N SER A 2 24.07 -39.32 -9.86
CA SER A 2 22.97 -38.91 -8.96
C SER A 2 23.24 -37.76 -7.96
N SER A 3 22.64 -36.60 -8.27
CA SER A 3 22.17 -35.61 -7.31
C SER A 3 21.45 -36.29 -6.14
N LEU A 4 21.99 -36.18 -4.92
CA LEU A 4 21.27 -36.53 -3.71
C LEU A 4 20.18 -35.47 -3.47
N ASP A 5 18.92 -35.88 -3.56
CA ASP A 5 17.75 -35.07 -3.26
C ASP A 5 17.79 -34.56 -1.82
N HIS A 6 17.93 -33.25 -1.63
CA HIS A 6 17.70 -32.59 -0.35
C HIS A 6 16.20 -32.29 -0.18
N GLN A 7 15.39 -33.33 0.03
CA GLN A 7 13.99 -33.13 0.43
C GLN A 7 13.96 -32.65 1.89
N LYS A 8 13.38 -31.47 2.15
CA LYS A 8 13.20 -30.94 3.52
C LYS A 8 11.96 -31.57 4.16
N ASN A 9 12.11 -32.08 5.38
CA ASN A 9 10.97 -32.51 6.19
C ASN A 9 10.31 -31.29 6.84
N HIS A 10 8.98 -31.19 6.69
CA HIS A 10 8.18 -30.15 7.31
C HIS A 10 7.52 -30.72 8.56
N LEU A 11 7.79 -30.10 9.71
CA LEU A 11 7.28 -30.55 11.00
C LEU A 11 6.39 -29.47 11.63
N LEU A 12 5.30 -29.88 12.24
CA LEU A 12 4.46 -29.02 13.06
C LEU A 12 4.45 -29.55 14.50
N HIS A 13 5.08 -28.82 15.40
CA HIS A 13 5.13 -29.13 16.83
C HIS A 13 3.94 -28.48 17.51
N LEU A 14 2.95 -29.27 17.93
CA LEU A 14 1.77 -28.84 18.64
C LEU A 14 2.00 -28.92 20.15
N PHE A 15 1.65 -27.85 20.84
CA PHE A 15 1.69 -27.71 22.29
C PHE A 15 0.26 -27.49 22.79
N PRO A 16 -0.51 -28.57 23.05
CA PRO A 16 -1.82 -28.47 23.69
C PRO A 16 -1.70 -28.16 25.20
N ASP A 17 -2.83 -27.87 25.85
CA ASP A 17 -2.96 -27.44 27.25
C ASP A 17 -2.22 -28.33 28.27
N ASN A 18 -1.98 -29.60 27.94
CA ASN A 18 -1.22 -30.53 28.77
C ASN A 18 0.23 -30.67 28.23
N PRO A 19 1.28 -30.29 28.99
CA PRO A 19 2.67 -30.37 28.53
C PRO A 19 3.13 -31.80 28.16
N SER A 20 2.40 -32.81 28.62
CA SER A 20 2.63 -34.23 28.33
C SER A 20 2.01 -34.71 26.99
N GLU A 21 1.26 -33.86 26.29
CA GLU A 21 0.59 -34.15 25.00
C GLU A 21 1.25 -33.46 23.79
N GLN A 22 2.51 -33.05 23.90
CA GLN A 22 3.25 -32.47 22.77
C GLN A 22 3.26 -33.45 21.59
N MET A 23 2.84 -32.98 20.42
CA MET A 23 2.72 -33.79 19.23
C MET A 23 3.54 -33.17 18.10
N ILE A 24 4.42 -33.98 17.49
CA ILE A 24 5.17 -33.57 16.30
C ILE A 24 4.52 -34.25 15.11
N LEU A 25 3.98 -33.44 14.20
CA LEU A 25 3.35 -33.92 12.97
C LEU A 25 4.29 -33.68 11.78
N SER A 26 4.63 -34.74 11.07
CA SER A 26 5.28 -34.61 9.76
C SER A 26 4.24 -34.24 8.71
N LEU A 27 4.42 -33.08 8.09
CA LEU A 27 3.53 -32.57 7.07
C LEU A 27 3.95 -33.11 5.70
N THR A 28 3.30 -34.19 5.27
CA THR A 28 3.47 -34.86 3.98
C THR A 28 2.35 -34.56 3.00
N GLU A 29 1.15 -34.27 3.49
CA GLU A 29 -0.05 -34.10 2.66
C GLU A 29 -0.13 -32.72 2.00
N SER A 30 -0.85 -32.66 0.88
CA SER A 30 -1.06 -31.40 0.18
C SER A 30 -1.89 -30.41 1.00
N ILE A 31 -2.75 -30.88 1.92
CA ILE A 31 -3.59 -30.04 2.77
C ILE A 31 -3.79 -30.68 4.15
N TYR A 32 -3.78 -29.86 5.19
CA TYR A 32 -4.26 -30.22 6.53
C TYR A 32 -5.36 -29.26 6.98
N SER A 33 -6.51 -29.78 7.37
CA SER A 33 -7.50 -28.99 8.11
C SER A 33 -7.21 -29.07 9.61
N ILE A 34 -7.27 -27.93 10.29
CA ILE A 34 -7.02 -27.80 11.72
C ILE A 34 -8.30 -27.33 12.39
N GLY A 35 -8.78 -28.02 13.41
CA GLY A 35 -10.04 -27.64 14.07
C GLY A 35 -10.50 -28.59 15.16
N ARG A 36 -11.61 -28.24 15.81
CA ARG A 36 -12.21 -29.11 16.85
C ARG A 36 -13.13 -30.21 16.30
N HIS A 37 -13.47 -30.15 15.01
CA HIS A 37 -14.37 -31.13 14.42
C HIS A 37 -13.65 -32.45 14.13
N SER A 38 -14.39 -33.56 14.14
CA SER A 38 -13.83 -34.91 13.99
C SER A 38 -13.28 -35.21 12.59
N ASP A 39 -13.62 -34.39 11.59
CA ASP A 39 -13.13 -34.48 10.21
C ASP A 39 -11.86 -33.66 9.95
N SER A 40 -11.32 -32.98 10.98
CA SER A 40 -10.11 -32.17 10.83
C SER A 40 -8.87 -33.06 10.83
N SER A 41 -7.96 -32.85 9.86
CA SER A 41 -6.68 -33.58 9.75
C SER A 41 -5.83 -33.43 11.01
N ILE A 42 -5.88 -32.26 11.65
CA ILE A 42 -5.21 -31.93 12.89
C ILE A 42 -6.27 -31.48 13.89
N LYS A 43 -6.56 -32.34 14.86
CA LYS A 43 -7.62 -32.09 15.83
C LYS A 43 -7.08 -31.34 17.05
N LEU A 44 -7.72 -30.21 17.38
CA LEU A 44 -7.46 -29.45 18.61
C LEU A 44 -8.72 -29.46 19.49
N ASN A 45 -8.63 -30.07 20.67
CA ASN A 45 -9.77 -30.25 21.57
C ASN A 45 -9.97 -29.02 22.47
N SER A 46 -10.39 -27.89 21.88
CA SER A 46 -10.72 -26.69 22.67
C SER A 46 -11.98 -25.97 22.19
N SER A 47 -12.68 -25.37 23.15
CA SER A 47 -13.86 -24.55 22.90
C SER A 47 -13.52 -23.22 22.21
N SER A 48 -12.31 -22.69 22.41
CA SER A 48 -11.79 -21.50 21.74
C SER A 48 -11.36 -21.78 20.29
N VAL A 49 -11.32 -23.05 19.88
CA VAL A 49 -11.03 -23.45 18.50
C VAL A 49 -12.34 -23.69 17.73
N SER A 50 -12.46 -23.09 16.54
CA SER A 50 -13.59 -23.31 15.62
C SER A 50 -13.63 -24.75 15.09
N ARG A 51 -14.80 -25.20 14.60
CA ARG A 51 -14.97 -26.55 14.02
C ARG A 51 -13.94 -26.83 12.92
N HIS A 52 -13.76 -25.85 12.03
CA HIS A 52 -12.69 -25.76 11.04
C HIS A 52 -12.00 -24.41 11.27
N HIS A 53 -10.87 -24.43 11.96
CA HIS A 53 -10.20 -23.22 12.46
C HIS A 53 -9.13 -22.72 11.50
N ALA A 54 -8.34 -23.63 10.93
CA ALA A 54 -7.30 -23.26 9.99
C ALA A 54 -7.16 -24.31 8.90
N THR A 55 -6.52 -23.92 7.81
CA THR A 55 -6.15 -24.84 6.73
C THR A 55 -4.69 -24.61 6.34
N LEU A 56 -3.86 -25.65 6.39
CA LEU A 56 -2.52 -25.66 5.81
C LEU A 56 -2.59 -26.17 4.38
N ILE A 57 -1.90 -25.49 3.47
CA ILE A 57 -1.84 -25.88 2.05
C ILE A 57 -0.39 -25.96 1.61
N ARG A 58 0.02 -27.15 1.16
CA ARG A 58 1.30 -27.39 0.51
C ARG A 58 1.30 -26.79 -0.89
N LYS A 59 2.35 -26.04 -1.17
CA LYS A 59 2.68 -25.52 -2.49
C LYS A 59 4.04 -26.08 -2.87
N ASP A 60 4.03 -26.88 -3.91
CA ASP A 60 5.24 -27.45 -4.50
C ASP A 60 5.88 -26.37 -5.38
N LEU A 61 7.17 -26.13 -5.19
CA LEU A 61 8.00 -25.25 -6.01
C LEU A 61 8.82 -26.12 -6.98
N ASP A 62 9.26 -25.55 -8.10
CA ASP A 62 10.06 -26.28 -9.10
C ASP A 62 11.27 -27.00 -8.45
N ASP A 63 11.47 -28.27 -8.85
CA ASP A 63 12.43 -29.29 -8.37
C ASP A 63 12.83 -29.22 -6.88
N ASN A 64 12.11 -30.02 -6.08
CA ASN A 64 12.42 -30.53 -4.74
C ASN A 64 12.22 -29.63 -3.50
N GLU A 65 11.59 -28.46 -3.60
CA GLU A 65 11.19 -27.67 -2.43
C GLU A 65 9.67 -27.48 -2.33
N ASN A 66 9.10 -27.78 -1.16
CA ASN A 66 7.68 -27.55 -0.87
C ASN A 66 7.57 -26.52 0.28
N ILE A 67 6.48 -25.75 0.31
CA ILE A 67 6.19 -24.80 1.40
C ILE A 67 4.73 -24.93 1.83
N TYR A 68 4.45 -24.67 3.12
CA TYR A 68 3.08 -24.69 3.64
C TYR A 68 2.56 -23.26 3.85
N ILE A 69 1.33 -23.03 3.42
CA ILE A 69 0.59 -21.78 3.64
C ILE A 69 -0.50 -22.07 4.66
N LEU A 70 -0.51 -21.33 5.76
CA LEU A 70 -1.56 -21.36 6.76
C LEU A 70 -2.66 -20.36 6.38
N ILE A 71 -3.92 -20.76 6.48
CA ILE A 71 -5.11 -19.93 6.18
C ILE A 71 -6.07 -20.00 7.38
N ASP A 72 -6.68 -18.87 7.72
CA ASP A 72 -7.72 -18.74 8.75
C ASP A 72 -9.08 -19.20 8.22
N GLY A 73 -9.58 -20.31 8.76
CA GLY A 73 -10.87 -20.90 8.42
C GLY A 73 -10.79 -22.16 7.54
N ASP A 74 -11.91 -22.45 6.89
CA ASP A 74 -12.08 -23.61 6.02
C ASP A 74 -11.85 -23.31 4.53
N LEU A 75 -11.78 -24.38 3.72
CA LEU A 75 -11.64 -24.31 2.26
C LEU A 75 -12.85 -23.67 1.54
N LYS A 76 -13.95 -23.38 2.25
CA LYS A 76 -15.14 -22.70 1.72
C LYS A 76 -15.13 -21.20 2.01
N GLY A 77 -14.05 -20.67 2.59
CA GLY A 77 -13.87 -19.25 2.89
C GLY A 77 -14.52 -18.79 4.19
N LYS A 78 -15.00 -19.72 5.02
CA LYS A 78 -15.56 -19.40 6.32
C LYS A 78 -14.42 -19.28 7.34
N ARG A 79 -14.16 -18.04 7.78
CA ARG A 79 -13.12 -17.72 8.77
C ARG A 79 -13.41 -18.35 10.13
N SER A 80 -12.36 -18.60 10.91
CA SER A 80 -12.53 -18.97 12.30
C SER A 80 -13.11 -17.82 13.12
N GLN A 81 -13.79 -18.14 14.21
CA GLN A 81 -14.43 -17.15 15.07
C GLN A 81 -13.42 -16.30 15.84
N ASN A 82 -12.30 -16.89 16.24
CA ASN A 82 -11.30 -16.24 17.10
C ASN A 82 -10.05 -15.80 16.33
N GLY A 83 -9.89 -16.24 15.07
CA GLY A 83 -8.76 -15.92 14.22
C GLY A 83 -7.48 -16.66 14.60
N ILE A 84 -6.49 -16.51 13.74
CA ILE A 84 -5.16 -17.09 13.90
C ILE A 84 -4.16 -15.98 14.17
N LEU A 85 -3.22 -16.22 15.10
CA LEU A 85 -2.04 -15.37 15.24
C LEU A 85 -0.79 -16.13 14.80
N VAL A 86 0.03 -15.50 13.96
CA VAL A 86 1.37 -15.99 13.66
C VAL A 86 2.38 -14.96 14.13
N ASN A 87 3.33 -15.40 14.98
CA ASN A 87 4.34 -14.55 15.61
C ASN A 87 3.73 -13.28 16.28
N GLY A 88 2.57 -13.46 16.92
CA GLY A 88 1.84 -12.39 17.63
C GLY A 88 1.00 -11.46 16.75
N LYS A 89 0.93 -11.67 15.44
CA LYS A 89 0.10 -10.88 14.51
C LYS A 89 -1.09 -11.66 14.03
N LYS A 90 -2.28 -11.06 14.05
CA LYS A 90 -3.49 -11.68 13.51
C LYS A 90 -3.37 -11.78 11.99
N THR A 91 -3.52 -12.96 11.43
CA THR A 91 -3.32 -13.22 10.01
C THR A 91 -4.52 -13.95 9.42
N ILE A 92 -4.86 -13.63 8.17
CA ILE A 92 -5.88 -14.34 7.39
C ILE A 92 -5.21 -15.47 6.59
N HIS A 93 -3.98 -15.23 6.14
CA HIS A 93 -3.09 -16.24 5.59
C HIS A 93 -1.65 -15.92 5.96
N HIS A 94 -0.80 -16.93 6.03
CA HIS A 94 0.62 -16.80 6.34
C HIS A 94 1.44 -17.87 5.64
N LEU A 95 2.54 -17.48 5.01
CA LEU A 95 3.50 -18.44 4.47
C LEU A 95 4.42 -18.92 5.59
N LEU A 96 4.38 -20.21 5.91
CA LEU A 96 5.14 -20.75 7.03
C LEU A 96 6.65 -20.80 6.75
N GLN A 97 7.41 -20.18 7.65
CA GLN A 97 8.87 -20.15 7.71
C GLN A 97 9.37 -20.94 8.93
N ASP A 98 10.56 -21.53 8.83
CA ASP A 98 11.16 -22.25 9.97
C ASP A 98 11.15 -21.40 11.24
N GLY A 99 10.58 -21.95 12.32
CA GLY A 99 10.46 -21.30 13.62
C GLY A 99 9.16 -20.51 13.84
N ASP A 100 8.25 -20.44 12.86
CA ASP A 100 6.99 -19.72 13.04
C ASP A 100 6.16 -20.27 14.20
N VAL A 101 5.73 -19.36 15.07
CA VAL A 101 4.83 -19.64 16.19
C VAL A 101 3.41 -19.32 15.78
N ILE A 102 2.55 -20.33 15.75
CA ILE A 102 1.14 -20.23 15.38
C ILE A 102 0.29 -20.38 16.64
N ILE A 103 -0.74 -19.57 16.79
CA ILE A 103 -1.70 -19.62 17.89
C ILE A 103 -3.10 -19.72 17.31
N PHE A 104 -3.85 -20.73 17.74
CA PHE A 104 -5.21 -21.01 17.27
C PHE A 104 -6.23 -20.57 18.31
N GLY A 105 -6.90 -19.43 18.07
CA GLY A 105 -7.88 -18.88 19.00
C GLY A 105 -7.23 -18.15 20.18
N ASP A 106 -7.00 -18.84 21.30
CA ASP A 106 -6.37 -18.28 22.50
C ASP A 106 -4.87 -18.64 22.60
N ASN A 107 -4.14 -17.96 23.47
CA ASN A 107 -2.70 -18.16 23.67
C ASN A 107 -2.30 -19.55 24.18
N GLN A 108 -3.25 -20.45 24.44
CA GLN A 108 -2.99 -21.76 25.03
C GLN A 108 -2.72 -22.83 23.95
N HIS A 109 -3.26 -22.65 22.74
CA HIS A 109 -3.11 -23.59 21.62
C HIS A 109 -2.02 -23.14 20.65
N LYS A 110 -0.78 -23.52 20.93
CA LYS A 110 0.40 -23.09 20.19
C LYS A 110 0.94 -24.20 19.27
N ALA A 111 1.34 -23.83 18.07
CA ALA A 111 2.17 -24.66 17.21
C ALA A 111 3.49 -23.96 16.86
N ILE A 112 4.54 -24.73 16.62
CA ILE A 112 5.80 -24.26 16.05
C ILE A 112 6.05 -25.04 14.76
N TYR A 113 6.20 -24.33 13.65
CA TYR A 113 6.55 -24.95 12.38
C TYR A 113 8.07 -25.03 12.22
N LYS A 114 8.57 -26.18 11.76
CA LYS A 114 9.99 -26.47 11.58
C LYS A 114 10.29 -27.11 10.23
N GLN A 115 11.44 -26.79 9.66
CA GLN A 115 11.99 -27.37 8.43
C GLN A 115 13.34 -28.03 8.75
N GLU A 116 13.44 -29.34 8.57
CA GLU A 116 14.66 -30.12 8.84
C GLU A 116 15.25 -30.72 7.56
N ASN A 117 16.58 -30.74 7.44
CA ASN A 117 17.30 -31.39 6.33
C ASN A 117 17.48 -32.88 6.62
N VAL A 118 17.22 -33.75 5.65
CA VAL A 118 17.62 -35.17 5.75
C VAL A 118 19.14 -35.27 5.61
N LEU A 119 19.83 -35.78 6.64
CA LEU A 119 21.23 -36.24 6.50
C LEU A 119 21.23 -37.69 5.94
N PRO A 120 22.09 -38.03 4.97
CA PRO A 120 22.23 -39.40 4.51
C PRO A 120 23.01 -40.20 5.55
N VAL A 121 22.34 -41.11 6.26
CA VAL A 121 23.01 -42.10 7.10
C VAL A 121 23.47 -43.25 6.20
N ASN A 122 24.77 -43.28 5.89
CA ASN A 122 25.44 -44.45 5.33
C ASN A 122 25.50 -45.54 6.41
N PHE A 123 24.84 -46.67 6.18
CA PHE A 123 25.10 -47.90 6.93
C PHE A 123 26.10 -48.76 6.15
N SER A 124 27.36 -48.72 6.59
CA SER A 124 28.35 -49.77 6.27
C SER A 124 28.16 -50.95 7.21
N SER A 125 27.99 -52.12 6.62
CA SER A 125 27.90 -53.42 7.26
C SER A 125 29.28 -53.90 7.75
N SER A 126 29.58 -53.73 9.03
CA SER A 126 30.44 -54.63 9.84
C SER A 126 30.69 -54.01 11.21
N ASP A 127 29.94 -54.44 12.22
CA ASP A 127 30.46 -54.84 13.55
C ASP A 127 29.27 -55.28 14.42
N LEU A 128 29.05 -56.60 14.38
CA LEU A 128 28.31 -57.38 15.37
C LEU A 128 29.12 -57.29 16.69
N VAL A 129 28.58 -57.11 17.89
CA VAL A 129 27.86 -58.09 18.73
C VAL A 129 27.63 -57.40 20.09
N GLU A 130 26.38 -57.33 20.55
CA GLU A 130 25.96 -57.89 21.84
C GLU A 130 24.43 -57.81 21.93
N GLN A 131 23.80 -58.95 21.63
CA GLN A 131 22.40 -59.19 21.91
C GLN A 131 22.20 -59.21 23.44
N LYS A 132 21.73 -58.09 23.99
CA LYS A 132 21.02 -58.05 25.27
C LYS A 132 19.67 -57.38 25.06
N SER A 133 18.67 -58.22 24.82
CA SER A 133 17.30 -58.11 25.30
C SER A 133 16.65 -56.72 25.28
N ILE A 134 16.03 -56.38 24.15
CA ILE A 134 14.80 -55.57 24.15
C ILE A 134 13.68 -56.39 23.48
N ASN A 135 13.33 -57.50 24.15
CA ASN A 135 11.92 -57.85 24.30
C ASN A 135 11.25 -56.67 25.02
N ASN A 136 10.72 -55.69 24.29
CA ASN A 136 9.63 -54.76 24.72
C ASN A 136 9.42 -53.63 23.70
N LEU A 137 9.17 -53.98 22.45
CA LEU A 137 8.16 -53.27 21.67
C LEU A 137 7.27 -54.34 21.03
N LYS A 138 6.49 -54.99 21.90
CA LYS A 138 5.15 -55.38 21.51
C LYS A 138 4.58 -54.17 20.79
N LEU A 139 4.21 -54.36 19.52
CA LEU A 139 3.06 -53.65 18.97
C LEU A 139 1.97 -53.75 20.04
N SER A 140 1.81 -52.67 20.81
CA SER A 140 0.71 -52.50 21.75
C SER A 140 -0.54 -52.30 20.90
N SER A 141 -1.03 -53.43 20.38
CA SER A 141 -2.33 -54.00 20.69
C SER A 141 -2.98 -53.42 21.95
N ASN A 142 -3.26 -52.12 21.93
CA ASN A 142 -4.16 -51.40 22.83
C ASN A 142 -4.74 -50.19 22.07
N PHE A 143 -5.32 -50.46 20.89
CA PHE A 143 -6.61 -49.85 20.64
C PHE A 143 -7.53 -50.45 21.70
N SER A 144 -7.85 -49.67 22.74
CA SER A 144 -8.90 -50.03 23.68
C SER A 144 -10.16 -50.32 22.87
N ARG A 145 -10.54 -51.59 22.85
CA ARG A 145 -11.75 -52.13 22.20
C ARG A 145 -13.06 -51.51 22.72
N GLU A 146 -13.01 -50.57 23.67
CA GLU A 146 -14.17 -50.14 24.44
C GLU A 146 -14.92 -48.92 23.88
N LYS A 147 -14.49 -48.32 22.75
CA LYS A 147 -15.28 -47.27 22.06
C LYS A 147 -15.19 -47.29 20.54
N LEU A 148 -14.91 -48.45 19.94
CA LEU A 148 -15.54 -48.74 18.65
C LEU A 148 -16.99 -49.00 19.03
N GLN A 149 -17.93 -48.17 18.56
CA GLN A 149 -19.31 -48.66 18.47
C GLN A 149 -19.19 -49.98 17.73
N ASP A 150 -19.54 -51.07 18.41
CA ASP A 150 -19.49 -52.40 17.86
C ASP A 150 -20.00 -52.31 16.44
N THR A 151 -19.15 -52.64 15.46
CA THR A 151 -19.66 -53.03 14.15
C THR A 151 -20.81 -53.97 14.46
N LEU A 152 -22.01 -53.70 13.95
CA LEU A 152 -23.15 -54.61 14.09
C LEU A 152 -22.77 -55.92 13.40
N VAL A 153 -22.01 -56.75 14.11
CA VAL A 153 -21.87 -58.16 13.86
C VAL A 153 -23.21 -58.69 14.33
N ILE A 154 -24.08 -58.99 13.37
CA ILE A 154 -25.19 -59.90 13.61
C ILE A 154 -24.53 -61.08 14.35
N SER A 155 -24.87 -61.26 15.63
CA SER A 155 -24.26 -62.26 16.50
C SER A 155 -24.19 -63.60 15.75
N GLU A 156 -23.10 -64.35 15.88
CA GLU A 156 -22.97 -65.67 15.21
C GLU A 156 -24.16 -66.61 15.51
N GLU A 157 -24.86 -66.40 16.63
CA GLU A 157 -26.11 -67.06 17.00
C GLU A 157 -27.29 -66.77 16.04
N ASN A 158 -27.31 -65.61 15.36
CA ASN A 158 -28.30 -65.24 14.34
C ASN A 158 -27.90 -65.64 12.90
N LEU A 159 -26.66 -66.12 12.70
CA LEU A 159 -26.16 -66.58 11.39
C LEU A 159 -26.30 -68.10 11.18
N GLN A 160 -26.61 -68.85 12.25
CA GLN A 160 -26.88 -70.29 12.16
C GLN A 160 -28.26 -70.63 11.57
N GLU A 161 -29.15 -69.64 11.42
CA GLU A 161 -30.39 -69.78 10.64
C GLU A 161 -30.20 -69.19 9.23
N ASN A 162 -30.52 -70.00 8.22
CA ASN A 162 -30.42 -69.67 6.79
C ASN A 162 -30.75 -68.20 6.48
N LEU A 163 -29.73 -67.42 6.08
CA LEU A 163 -29.91 -66.07 5.52
C LEU A 163 -31.04 -66.11 4.49
N THR A 164 -32.16 -65.45 4.76
CA THR A 164 -33.28 -65.47 3.81
C THR A 164 -32.88 -64.70 2.55
N HIS A 165 -33.49 -65.02 1.41
CA HIS A 165 -33.28 -64.25 0.16
C HIS A 165 -33.50 -62.74 0.34
N LYS A 166 -34.36 -62.35 1.29
CA LYS A 166 -34.61 -60.95 1.63
C LYS A 166 -33.42 -60.28 2.32
N ASP A 167 -32.70 -61.00 3.18
CA ASP A 167 -31.52 -60.49 3.88
C ASP A 167 -30.31 -60.39 2.95
N ILE A 168 -30.15 -61.37 2.05
CA ILE A 168 -29.13 -61.32 1.00
C ILE A 168 -29.37 -60.13 0.06
N ASN A 169 -30.62 -59.92 -0.38
CA ASN A 169 -30.99 -58.78 -1.22
C ASN A 169 -30.77 -57.44 -0.50
N ARG A 170 -31.07 -57.38 0.80
CA ARG A 170 -30.80 -56.18 1.62
C ARG A 170 -29.30 -55.90 1.72
N LEU A 171 -28.47 -56.92 1.97
CA LEU A 171 -27.02 -56.76 2.08
C LEU A 171 -26.37 -56.39 0.73
N ALA A 172 -26.85 -56.96 -0.38
CA ALA A 172 -26.42 -56.60 -1.72
C ALA A 172 -26.84 -55.18 -2.14
N SER A 173 -27.90 -54.63 -1.53
CA SER A 173 -28.38 -53.28 -1.87
C SER A 173 -27.45 -52.15 -1.40
N PHE A 174 -26.60 -52.37 -0.39
CA PHE A 174 -25.70 -51.33 0.13
C PHE A 174 -24.69 -50.82 -0.91
N PRO A 175 -23.91 -51.68 -1.60
CA PRO A 175 -22.99 -51.23 -2.64
C PRO A 175 -23.72 -50.74 -3.91
N GLU A 176 -24.89 -51.28 -4.22
CA GLU A 176 -25.73 -50.90 -5.38
C GLU A 176 -26.31 -49.48 -5.23
N LEU A 177 -26.75 -49.12 -4.02
CA LEU A 177 -27.31 -47.80 -3.72
C LEU A 177 -26.25 -46.77 -3.32
N SER A 178 -24.96 -47.16 -3.28
CA SER A 178 -23.88 -46.23 -3.00
C SER A 178 -23.82 -45.14 -4.09
N PRO A 179 -23.83 -43.85 -3.72
CA PRO A 179 -23.69 -42.76 -4.68
C PRO A 179 -22.27 -42.65 -5.25
N ASN A 180 -21.29 -43.27 -4.60
CA ASN A 180 -19.90 -43.28 -5.04
C ASN A 180 -19.64 -44.50 -5.93
N PRO A 181 -18.91 -44.35 -7.05
CA PRO A 181 -18.48 -45.46 -7.88
C PRO A 181 -17.71 -46.52 -7.08
N ILE A 182 -18.15 -47.76 -7.21
CA ILE A 182 -17.47 -48.95 -6.70
C ILE A 182 -17.16 -49.85 -7.89
N ILE A 183 -15.88 -50.19 -8.04
CA ILE A 183 -15.41 -51.10 -9.09
C ILE A 183 -14.54 -52.16 -8.45
N GLU A 184 -14.82 -53.42 -8.78
CA GLU A 184 -14.01 -54.56 -8.41
C GLU A 184 -13.35 -55.18 -9.64
N PHE A 185 -12.09 -55.56 -9.48
CA PHE A 185 -11.26 -56.20 -10.49
C PHE A 185 -10.69 -57.51 -9.93
N ASP A 186 -10.45 -58.51 -10.76
CA ASP A 186 -9.49 -59.56 -10.41
C ASP A 186 -8.04 -59.05 -10.54
N PHE A 187 -7.05 -59.83 -10.10
CA PHE A 187 -5.64 -59.46 -10.24
C PHE A 187 -5.13 -59.40 -11.68
N ASP A 188 -5.85 -60.01 -12.63
CA ASP A 188 -5.58 -59.87 -14.07
C ASP A 188 -6.13 -58.54 -14.64
N GLY A 189 -6.81 -57.75 -13.80
CA GLY A 189 -7.36 -56.43 -14.12
C GLY A 189 -8.71 -56.50 -14.84
N LYS A 190 -9.38 -57.66 -14.83
CA LYS A 190 -10.72 -57.82 -15.39
C LYS A 190 -11.77 -57.43 -14.36
N ILE A 191 -12.73 -56.61 -14.77
CA ILE A 191 -13.82 -56.15 -13.91
C ILE A 191 -14.71 -57.34 -13.51
N THR A 192 -14.84 -57.57 -12.20
CA THR A 192 -15.73 -58.59 -11.61
C THR A 192 -17.05 -57.99 -11.15
N TYR A 193 -17.07 -56.71 -10.77
CA TYR A 193 -18.26 -56.00 -10.31
C TYR A 193 -18.17 -54.49 -10.55
N THR A 194 -19.30 -53.87 -10.92
CA THR A 194 -19.50 -52.41 -10.91
C THR A 194 -20.85 -52.07 -10.34
N ASN A 195 -20.93 -51.04 -9.50
CA ASN A 195 -22.21 -50.50 -9.07
C ASN A 195 -22.80 -49.52 -10.12
N PRO A 196 -24.09 -49.14 -10.02
CA PRO A 196 -24.73 -48.19 -10.93
C PRO A 196 -24.01 -46.84 -11.04
N ALA A 197 -23.48 -46.32 -9.92
CA ALA A 197 -22.71 -45.08 -9.91
C ALA A 197 -21.43 -45.17 -10.77
N ALA A 198 -20.72 -46.29 -10.74
CA ALA A 198 -19.55 -46.52 -11.59
C ALA A 198 -19.91 -46.63 -13.07
N ASN A 199 -21.02 -47.30 -13.39
CA ASN A 199 -21.49 -47.41 -14.77
C ASN A 199 -21.94 -46.06 -15.35
N LEU A 200 -22.50 -45.17 -14.52
CA LEU A 200 -22.86 -43.81 -14.93
C LEU A 200 -21.63 -42.91 -15.08
N CYS A 201 -20.69 -42.97 -14.13
CA CYS A 201 -19.53 -42.09 -14.09
C CYS A 201 -18.44 -42.46 -15.10
N PHE A 202 -18.27 -43.76 -15.38
CA PHE A 202 -17.15 -44.29 -16.17
C PHE A 202 -17.60 -45.16 -17.36
N LYS A 203 -18.83 -44.98 -17.85
CA LYS A 203 -19.44 -45.79 -18.92
C LYS A 203 -18.50 -46.08 -20.10
N ASP A 204 -17.80 -45.05 -20.58
CA ASP A 204 -16.93 -45.12 -21.75
C ASP A 204 -15.62 -45.87 -21.46
N LEU A 205 -15.17 -45.87 -20.20
CA LEU A 205 -13.95 -46.53 -19.73
C LEU A 205 -14.16 -48.00 -19.36
N LEU A 206 -15.42 -48.45 -19.16
CA LEU A 206 -15.77 -49.80 -18.69
C LEU A 206 -16.17 -50.76 -19.83
N THR A 207 -15.83 -50.47 -21.09
CA THR A 207 -16.25 -51.26 -22.25
C THR A 207 -15.43 -52.56 -22.45
N LYS A 208 -16.12 -53.63 -22.89
CA LYS A 208 -15.81 -55.06 -22.72
C LYS A 208 -14.48 -55.64 -23.25
N LYS A 209 -13.53 -54.90 -23.84
CA LYS A 209 -12.36 -55.53 -24.49
C LYS A 209 -10.99 -54.84 -24.42
N ASN A 210 -10.81 -53.72 -23.73
CA ASN A 210 -9.46 -53.21 -23.43
C ASN A 210 -9.54 -52.25 -22.25
N ILE A 211 -9.20 -52.73 -21.05
CA ILE A 211 -9.04 -51.84 -19.91
C ILE A 211 -7.62 -51.32 -19.90
N SER A 212 -7.39 -50.22 -20.60
CA SER A 212 -6.22 -49.37 -20.41
C SER A 212 -6.73 -47.99 -19.98
N SER A 213 -7.18 -47.94 -18.73
CA SER A 213 -7.79 -46.77 -18.09
C SER A 213 -6.96 -46.34 -16.87
N PRO A 214 -6.88 -45.04 -16.54
CA PRO A 214 -6.29 -44.53 -15.30
C PRO A 214 -6.77 -45.26 -14.02
N LEU A 215 -7.93 -45.94 -14.10
CA LEU A 215 -8.54 -46.72 -13.03
C LEU A 215 -7.78 -47.99 -12.63
N ILE A 216 -7.01 -48.62 -13.53
CA ILE A 216 -6.27 -49.87 -13.26
C ILE A 216 -4.75 -49.71 -13.33
N ALA A 217 -4.26 -48.61 -13.89
CA ALA A 217 -2.82 -48.37 -14.06
C ALA A 217 -2.04 -48.62 -12.75
N GLY A 218 -1.11 -49.58 -12.71
CA GLY A 218 -0.32 -49.90 -11.52
C GLY A 218 -0.98 -50.79 -10.46
N LEU A 219 -2.19 -51.33 -10.70
CA LEU A 219 -2.87 -52.22 -9.76
C LEU A 219 -2.45 -53.70 -9.85
N HIS A 220 -1.78 -54.10 -10.94
CA HIS A 220 -1.44 -55.50 -11.28
C HIS A 220 -0.37 -56.17 -10.41
N ASN A 221 0.35 -55.41 -9.57
CA ASN A 221 1.39 -55.96 -8.71
C ASN A 221 0.81 -56.27 -7.33
N LYS A 222 0.84 -57.55 -6.91
CA LYS A 222 0.52 -57.96 -5.55
C LYS A 222 1.40 -57.17 -4.57
N PRO A 223 0.86 -56.35 -3.66
CA PRO A 223 1.65 -55.87 -2.54
C PRO A 223 2.06 -57.09 -1.71
N ASN A 224 3.34 -57.22 -1.37
CA ASN A 224 3.88 -58.25 -0.48
C ASN A 224 3.38 -58.10 0.99
N GLN A 225 2.20 -57.53 1.20
CA GLN A 225 1.69 -57.17 2.50
C GLN A 225 0.45 -58.00 2.84
N SER A 226 0.51 -58.57 4.05
CA SER A 226 -0.56 -59.18 4.81
C SER A 226 -1.91 -58.50 4.57
N ASN A 227 -2.97 -59.32 4.39
CA ASN A 227 -4.38 -58.94 4.25
C ASN A 227 -4.74 -57.55 4.80
N GLY A 228 -5.25 -56.66 3.94
CA GLY A 228 -5.92 -55.43 4.36
C GLY A 228 -5.25 -54.10 4.01
N GLY A 229 -4.22 -54.08 3.16
CA GLY A 229 -3.61 -52.82 2.70
C GLY A 229 -4.60 -51.96 1.89
N LEU A 230 -5.01 -50.82 2.46
CA LEU A 230 -5.71 -49.75 1.76
C LEU A 230 -4.66 -48.85 1.10
N ILE A 231 -4.74 -48.67 -0.22
CA ILE A 231 -3.93 -47.70 -0.97
C ILE A 231 -4.86 -46.59 -1.45
N ILE A 232 -4.49 -45.35 -1.19
CA ILE A 232 -5.23 -44.18 -1.68
C ILE A 232 -4.38 -43.50 -2.74
N ARG A 233 -4.98 -43.16 -3.88
CA ARG A 233 -4.31 -42.39 -4.93
C ARG A 233 -5.24 -41.40 -5.58
N GLU A 234 -4.66 -40.36 -6.16
CA GLU A 234 -5.37 -39.40 -6.98
C GLU A 234 -5.27 -39.79 -8.46
N ILE A 235 -6.39 -39.74 -9.18
CA ILE A 235 -6.45 -39.95 -10.62
C ILE A 235 -7.18 -38.78 -11.29
N LYS A 236 -6.66 -38.31 -12.42
CA LYS A 236 -7.32 -37.31 -13.25
C LYS A 236 -7.93 -38.00 -14.47
N ILE A 237 -9.23 -37.80 -14.68
CA ILE A 237 -9.96 -38.31 -15.84
C ILE A 237 -10.63 -37.11 -16.49
N GLN A 238 -10.18 -36.75 -17.70
CA GLN A 238 -10.57 -35.52 -18.39
C GLN A 238 -10.30 -34.27 -17.50
N ASP A 239 -11.32 -33.44 -17.26
CA ASP A 239 -11.22 -32.23 -16.42
C ASP A 239 -11.60 -32.45 -14.95
N LYS A 240 -11.76 -33.73 -14.53
CA LYS A 240 -12.15 -34.10 -13.18
C LYS A 240 -11.04 -34.80 -12.41
N TYR A 241 -11.00 -34.54 -11.12
CA TYR A 241 -10.08 -35.16 -10.17
C TYR A 241 -10.84 -36.14 -9.29
N PHE A 242 -10.30 -37.34 -9.13
CA PHE A 242 -10.88 -38.39 -8.30
C PHE A 242 -9.86 -38.94 -7.31
N GLU A 243 -10.33 -39.29 -6.12
CA GLU A 243 -9.58 -40.05 -5.12
C GLU A 243 -10.03 -41.52 -5.19
N GLN A 244 -9.10 -42.42 -5.46
CA GLN A 244 -9.33 -43.85 -5.59
C GLN A 244 -8.75 -44.58 -4.38
N TYR A 245 -9.62 -45.17 -3.59
CA TYR A 245 -9.31 -46.06 -2.47
C TYR A 245 -9.27 -47.48 -2.99
N ILE A 246 -8.17 -48.18 -2.78
CA ILE A 246 -7.88 -49.49 -3.35
C ILE A 246 -7.69 -50.48 -2.21
N HIS A 247 -8.52 -51.50 -2.17
CA HIS A 247 -8.44 -52.59 -1.20
C HIS A 247 -8.07 -53.89 -1.90
N TYR A 248 -6.94 -54.47 -1.50
CA TYR A 248 -6.54 -55.81 -1.93
C TYR A 248 -7.20 -56.86 -1.04
N LEU A 249 -8.15 -57.61 -1.61
CA LEU A 249 -8.84 -58.71 -0.93
C LEU A 249 -8.17 -60.03 -1.34
N SER A 250 -6.98 -60.28 -0.79
CA SER A 250 -6.12 -61.41 -1.19
C SER A 250 -6.77 -62.79 -1.02
N ARG A 251 -7.72 -62.95 -0.08
CA ARG A 251 -8.48 -64.21 0.10
C ARG A 251 -9.46 -64.48 -1.03
N GLU A 252 -10.03 -63.43 -1.61
CA GLU A 252 -11.04 -63.50 -2.67
C GLU A 252 -10.42 -63.26 -4.06
N ASN A 253 -9.10 -63.04 -4.13
CA ASN A 253 -8.33 -62.76 -5.36
C ASN A 253 -8.85 -61.55 -6.17
N VAL A 254 -9.39 -60.54 -5.47
CA VAL A 254 -9.96 -59.33 -6.08
C VAL A 254 -9.38 -58.04 -5.47
N ILE A 255 -9.43 -56.98 -6.26
CA ILE A 255 -9.12 -55.61 -5.89
C ILE A 255 -10.42 -54.82 -5.93
N ARG A 256 -10.85 -54.31 -4.78
CA ARG A 256 -12.05 -53.46 -4.70
C ARG A 256 -11.64 -52.01 -4.59
N THR A 257 -12.22 -51.18 -5.43
CA THR A 257 -11.93 -49.74 -5.47
C THR A 257 -13.17 -48.91 -5.19
N TYR A 258 -13.01 -47.87 -4.38
CA TYR A 258 -14.01 -46.84 -4.13
C TYR A 258 -13.47 -45.52 -4.66
N ILE A 259 -14.27 -44.81 -5.45
CA ILE A 259 -13.82 -43.60 -6.14
C ILE A 259 -14.69 -42.42 -5.70
N PHE A 260 -14.04 -41.33 -5.34
CA PHE A 260 -14.69 -40.10 -4.87
C PHE A 260 -14.32 -38.94 -5.79
N ASP A 261 -15.32 -38.19 -6.29
CA ASP A 261 -15.09 -36.97 -7.07
C ASP A 261 -14.60 -35.86 -6.12
N ILE A 262 -13.36 -35.40 -6.30
CA ILE A 262 -12.73 -34.34 -5.50
C ILE A 262 -12.53 -33.07 -6.34
N THR A 263 -13.18 -32.95 -7.49
CA THR A 263 -12.99 -31.84 -8.44
C THR A 263 -13.33 -30.48 -7.83
N GLU A 264 -14.46 -30.36 -7.14
CA GLU A 264 -14.87 -29.09 -6.51
C GLU A 264 -13.88 -28.66 -5.43
N ARG A 265 -13.38 -29.63 -4.65
CA ARG A 265 -12.33 -29.42 -3.66
C ARG A 265 -11.05 -28.91 -4.35
N LYS A 266 -10.55 -29.60 -5.39
CA LYS A 266 -9.34 -29.19 -6.13
C LYS A 266 -9.46 -27.81 -6.77
N ASN A 267 -10.59 -27.51 -7.41
CA ASN A 267 -10.83 -26.20 -8.01
C ASN A 267 -10.87 -25.09 -6.95
N SER A 268 -11.45 -25.37 -5.78
CA SER A 268 -11.47 -24.42 -4.66
C SER A 268 -10.06 -24.21 -4.09
N GLU A 269 -9.27 -25.27 -3.98
CA GLU A 269 -7.87 -25.21 -3.55
C GLU A 269 -7.02 -24.37 -4.50
N GLU A 270 -7.13 -24.57 -5.81
CA GLU A 270 -6.42 -23.75 -6.81
C GLU A 270 -6.86 -22.29 -6.77
N LYS A 271 -8.16 -22.03 -6.62
CA LYS A 271 -8.69 -20.67 -6.50
C LYS A 271 -8.19 -19.96 -5.23
N LEU A 272 -8.14 -20.66 -4.10
CA LEU A 272 -7.58 -20.12 -2.86
C LEU A 272 -6.08 -19.85 -2.98
N LYS A 273 -5.32 -20.77 -3.60
CA LYS A 273 -3.90 -20.58 -3.91
C LYS A 273 -3.69 -19.35 -4.80
N TYR A 274 -4.55 -19.16 -5.79
CA TYR A 274 -4.49 -18.00 -6.68
C TYR A 274 -4.80 -16.69 -5.91
N GLN A 275 -5.89 -16.66 -5.13
CA GLN A 275 -6.32 -15.48 -4.35
C GLN A 275 -5.32 -15.07 -3.26
N ALA A 276 -4.58 -16.02 -2.67
CA ALA A 276 -3.56 -15.71 -1.68
C ALA A 276 -2.39 -14.90 -2.27
N PHE A 277 -2.14 -15.00 -3.58
CA PHE A 277 -0.99 -14.39 -4.25
C PHE A 277 -1.35 -13.38 -5.35
N HIS A 278 -2.63 -13.19 -5.67
CA HIS A 278 -3.07 -12.26 -6.71
C HIS A 278 -4.10 -11.30 -6.15
N ASP A 279 -4.07 -10.08 -6.68
CA ASP A 279 -5.07 -9.06 -6.41
C ASP A 279 -6.37 -9.43 -7.13
N THR A 280 -7.48 -9.51 -6.39
CA THR A 280 -8.75 -9.99 -6.94
C THR A 280 -9.40 -9.02 -7.92
N LEU A 281 -9.02 -7.74 -7.88
CA LEU A 281 -9.53 -6.72 -8.79
C LEU A 281 -8.78 -6.76 -10.13
N THR A 282 -7.45 -6.68 -10.10
CA THR A 282 -6.64 -6.54 -11.32
C THR A 282 -6.11 -7.85 -11.86
N GLY A 283 -6.16 -8.94 -11.09
CA GLY A 283 -5.67 -10.27 -11.46
C GLY A 283 -4.13 -10.40 -11.47
N ILE A 284 -3.39 -9.32 -11.21
CA ILE A 284 -1.92 -9.35 -11.13
C ILE A 284 -1.46 -9.81 -9.73
N PRO A 285 -0.19 -10.20 -9.55
CA PRO A 285 0.34 -10.53 -8.24
C PRO A 285 0.04 -9.46 -7.17
N ASN A 286 -0.24 -9.89 -5.94
CA ASN A 286 -0.45 -9.00 -4.81
C ASN A 286 0.87 -8.71 -4.07
N ARG A 287 0.77 -7.87 -3.04
CA ARG A 287 1.87 -7.53 -2.12
C ARG A 287 2.60 -8.75 -1.54
N ASP A 288 1.89 -9.81 -1.15
CA ASP A 288 2.51 -10.98 -0.53
C ASP A 288 3.34 -11.78 -1.54
N PHE A 289 2.83 -11.91 -2.78
CA PHE A 289 3.60 -12.54 -3.85
C PHE A 289 4.82 -11.70 -4.22
N PHE A 290 4.68 -10.37 -4.25
CA PHE A 290 5.82 -9.48 -4.48
C PHE A 290 6.94 -9.68 -3.45
N TYR A 291 6.62 -9.67 -2.15
CA TYR A 291 7.59 -9.93 -1.09
C TYR A 291 8.27 -11.29 -1.26
N TRP A 292 7.48 -12.34 -1.48
CA TRP A 292 8.01 -13.68 -1.68
C TRP A 292 8.96 -13.76 -2.88
N LYS A 293 8.57 -13.16 -4.01
CA LYS A 293 9.35 -13.14 -5.24
C LYS A 293 10.65 -12.37 -5.04
N LEU A 294 10.59 -11.21 -4.40
CA LEU A 294 11.74 -10.37 -4.10
C LEU A 294 12.74 -11.11 -3.20
N ALA A 295 12.27 -11.71 -2.11
CA ALA A 295 13.11 -12.49 -1.19
C ALA A 295 13.92 -13.57 -1.93
N ARG A 296 13.26 -14.30 -2.84
CA ARG A 296 13.90 -15.33 -3.65
C ARG A 296 14.94 -14.74 -4.62
N LEU A 297 14.61 -13.63 -5.27
CA LEU A 297 15.50 -12.95 -6.21
C LEU A 297 16.74 -12.38 -5.50
N LEU A 298 16.59 -11.77 -4.32
CA LEU A 298 17.71 -11.26 -3.53
C LEU A 298 18.68 -12.37 -3.12
N LYS A 299 18.16 -13.52 -2.65
CA LYS A 299 19.00 -14.69 -2.31
C LYS A 299 19.83 -15.15 -3.51
N LYS A 300 19.20 -15.30 -4.69
CA LYS A 300 19.88 -15.72 -5.93
C LYS A 300 20.91 -14.68 -6.39
N ARG A 301 20.52 -13.40 -6.42
CA ARG A 301 21.38 -12.31 -6.92
C ARG A 301 22.56 -12.01 -6.00
N LYS A 302 22.41 -12.22 -4.69
CA LYS A 302 23.53 -12.13 -3.72
C LYS A 302 24.66 -13.11 -4.05
N GLN A 303 24.33 -14.33 -4.50
CA GLN A 303 25.32 -15.32 -4.90
C GLN A 303 26.05 -14.93 -6.18
N ASN A 304 25.34 -14.32 -7.13
CA ASN A 304 25.86 -13.98 -8.46
C ASN A 304 26.37 -12.53 -8.59
N GLN A 305 26.34 -11.74 -7.51
CA GLN A 305 26.65 -10.30 -7.50
C GLN A 305 25.88 -9.46 -8.53
N GLN A 306 24.63 -9.85 -8.83
CA GLN A 306 23.80 -9.17 -9.82
C GLN A 306 22.90 -8.12 -9.17
N LYS A 307 22.55 -7.06 -9.92
CA LYS A 307 21.74 -5.94 -9.42
C LYS A 307 20.26 -6.07 -9.79
N LEU A 308 19.38 -5.43 -9.03
CA LEU A 308 17.99 -5.25 -9.44
C LEU A 308 17.50 -3.88 -8.97
N ALA A 309 16.40 -3.40 -9.55
CA ALA A 309 15.69 -2.22 -9.07
C ALA A 309 14.27 -2.59 -8.62
N ILE A 310 13.79 -1.86 -7.62
CA ILE A 310 12.41 -1.83 -7.19
C ILE A 310 11.85 -0.48 -7.59
N LEU A 311 10.76 -0.48 -8.36
CA LEU A 311 9.99 0.71 -8.67
C LEU A 311 8.68 0.65 -7.87
N PHE A 312 8.40 1.70 -7.13
CA PHE A 312 7.14 1.93 -6.44
C PHE A 312 6.37 3.01 -7.20
N ILE A 313 5.14 2.71 -7.60
CA ILE A 313 4.36 3.50 -8.56
C ILE A 313 3.02 3.87 -7.92
N ASP A 314 2.62 5.13 -8.05
CA ASP A 314 1.34 5.64 -7.54
C ASP A 314 0.61 6.45 -8.61
N ILE A 315 -0.69 6.23 -8.75
CA ILE A 315 -1.52 6.98 -9.69
C ILE A 315 -1.83 8.35 -9.11
N ASP A 316 -1.36 9.41 -9.77
CA ASP A 316 -1.52 10.76 -9.25
C ASP A 316 -3.00 11.16 -9.22
N ARG A 317 -3.44 11.70 -8.06
CA ARG A 317 -4.79 12.23 -7.85
C ARG A 317 -5.90 11.19 -8.03
N PHE A 318 -5.62 9.90 -7.84
CA PHE A 318 -6.64 8.84 -7.94
C PHE A 318 -7.82 9.06 -6.99
N LYS A 319 -7.56 9.57 -5.78
CA LYS A 319 -8.61 9.94 -4.82
C LYS A 319 -9.65 10.91 -5.42
N ASN A 320 -9.19 11.96 -6.12
CA ASN A 320 -10.10 12.91 -6.77
C ASN A 320 -10.99 12.23 -7.81
N ILE A 321 -10.48 11.21 -8.50
CA ILE A 321 -11.26 10.43 -9.47
C ILE A 321 -12.35 9.64 -8.74
N ASN A 322 -12.03 8.98 -7.62
CA ASN A 322 -13.02 8.27 -6.82
C ASN A 322 -14.08 9.20 -6.24
N ASP A 323 -13.66 10.35 -5.70
CA ASP A 323 -14.56 11.32 -5.09
C ASP A 323 -15.51 11.95 -6.12
N THR A 324 -15.05 12.12 -7.37
CA THR A 324 -15.84 12.74 -8.45
C THR A 324 -16.69 11.74 -9.25
N LEU A 325 -16.13 10.56 -9.56
CA LEU A 325 -16.70 9.60 -10.54
C LEU A 325 -17.10 8.27 -9.92
N ASN A 326 -17.07 8.15 -8.58
CA ASN A 326 -17.31 6.96 -7.75
C ASN A 326 -16.28 5.83 -7.87
N HIS A 327 -16.24 4.99 -6.83
CA HIS A 327 -15.30 3.87 -6.70
C HIS A 327 -15.38 2.84 -7.84
N THR A 328 -16.56 2.59 -8.41
CA THR A 328 -16.69 1.63 -9.53
C THR A 328 -15.96 2.10 -10.78
N THR A 329 -15.87 3.42 -11.01
CA THR A 329 -15.05 3.97 -12.10
C THR A 329 -13.56 3.86 -11.77
N GLY A 330 -13.19 4.10 -10.51
CA GLY A 330 -11.83 3.89 -10.01
C GLY A 330 -11.35 2.45 -10.16
N ASP A 331 -12.19 1.47 -9.84
CA ASP A 331 -11.85 0.04 -9.96
C ASP A 331 -11.53 -0.34 -11.41
N LYS A 332 -12.37 0.10 -12.36
CA LYS A 332 -12.13 -0.10 -13.80
C LYS A 332 -10.88 0.62 -14.30
N LEU A 333 -10.54 1.75 -13.68
CA LEU A 333 -9.31 2.48 -13.99
C LEU A 333 -8.10 1.66 -13.53
N LEU A 334 -8.14 1.09 -12.34
CA LEU A 334 -7.07 0.22 -11.83
C LEU A 334 -6.88 -1.03 -12.70
N GLU A 335 -7.96 -1.68 -13.12
CA GLU A 335 -7.92 -2.80 -14.08
C GLU A 335 -7.24 -2.37 -15.39
N SER A 336 -7.72 -1.26 -15.99
CA SER A 336 -7.20 -0.77 -17.28
C SER A 336 -5.75 -0.30 -17.17
N PHE A 337 -5.39 0.33 -16.06
CA PHE A 337 -4.03 0.77 -15.74
C PHE A 337 -3.09 -0.43 -15.63
N SER A 338 -3.51 -1.48 -14.91
CA SER A 338 -2.76 -2.73 -14.78
C SER A 338 -2.51 -3.38 -16.13
N HIS A 339 -3.55 -3.52 -16.97
CA HIS A 339 -3.39 -4.06 -18.31
C HIS A 339 -2.43 -3.26 -19.19
N ARG A 340 -2.50 -1.92 -19.09
CA ARG A 340 -1.58 -1.06 -19.83
C ARG A 340 -0.14 -1.27 -19.39
N LEU A 341 0.12 -1.32 -18.08
CA LEU A 341 1.46 -1.61 -17.57
C LEU A 341 1.97 -2.96 -18.06
N ILE A 342 1.17 -4.03 -17.96
CA ILE A 342 1.55 -5.36 -18.47
C ILE A 342 1.92 -5.29 -19.96
N SER A 343 1.16 -4.54 -20.76
CA SER A 343 1.38 -4.46 -22.21
C SER A 343 2.65 -3.70 -22.61
N CYS A 344 3.10 -2.73 -21.80
CA CYS A 344 4.29 -1.93 -22.12
C CYS A 344 5.56 -2.42 -21.43
N LEU A 345 5.44 -3.25 -20.39
CA LEU A 345 6.57 -3.75 -19.63
C LEU A 345 7.23 -4.95 -20.32
N PRO A 346 8.58 -5.04 -20.32
CA PRO A 346 9.28 -6.23 -20.77
C PRO A 346 8.95 -7.48 -19.93
N SER A 347 9.03 -8.66 -20.54
CA SER A 347 8.70 -9.95 -19.90
C SER A 347 9.56 -10.34 -18.68
N HIS A 348 10.74 -9.75 -18.53
CA HIS A 348 11.62 -9.97 -17.38
C HIS A 348 11.24 -9.13 -16.16
N CYS A 349 10.34 -8.16 -16.31
CA CYS A 349 9.85 -7.36 -15.20
C CYS A 349 8.74 -8.10 -14.45
N PHE A 350 8.67 -7.94 -13.13
CA PHE A 350 7.61 -8.53 -12.30
C PHE A 350 6.75 -7.45 -11.68
N LEU A 351 5.54 -7.28 -12.21
CA LEU A 351 4.55 -6.29 -11.76
C LEU A 351 3.65 -6.89 -10.67
N SER A 352 3.33 -6.10 -9.65
CA SER A 352 2.34 -6.43 -8.64
C SER A 352 1.53 -5.20 -8.23
N ARG A 353 0.33 -5.42 -7.68
CA ARG A 353 -0.44 -4.37 -7.01
C ARG A 353 -0.14 -4.43 -5.52
N TRP A 354 0.29 -3.30 -4.97
CA TRP A 354 0.64 -3.19 -3.56
C TRP A 354 -0.59 -3.01 -2.68
N GLY A 355 -1.55 -2.20 -3.15
CA GLY A 355 -2.81 -1.88 -2.49
C GLY A 355 -3.32 -0.51 -2.96
N GLY A 356 -4.63 -0.25 -2.87
CA GLY A 356 -5.18 1.04 -3.31
C GLY A 356 -4.83 1.36 -4.78
N ASP A 357 -4.23 2.52 -5.00
CA ASP A 357 -3.69 3.04 -6.27
C ASP A 357 -2.19 2.80 -6.48
N GLU A 358 -1.59 1.95 -5.63
CA GLU A 358 -0.17 1.69 -5.62
C GLU A 358 0.21 0.37 -6.30
N PHE A 359 1.27 0.43 -7.09
CA PHE A 359 1.85 -0.69 -7.82
C PHE A 359 3.34 -0.81 -7.51
N THR A 360 3.87 -2.03 -7.58
CA THR A 360 5.31 -2.27 -7.42
C THR A 360 5.84 -3.15 -8.54
N LEU A 361 7.08 -2.90 -8.94
CA LEU A 361 7.73 -3.56 -10.05
C LEU A 361 9.15 -3.97 -9.66
N ILE A 362 9.51 -5.22 -9.94
CA ILE A 362 10.90 -5.70 -9.86
C ILE A 362 11.51 -5.68 -11.25
N VAL A 363 12.64 -5.00 -11.40
CA VAL A 363 13.39 -4.89 -12.66
C VAL A 363 14.78 -5.49 -12.47
N PRO A 364 15.06 -6.68 -13.04
CA PRO A 364 16.41 -7.18 -13.26
C PRO A 364 17.32 -6.14 -13.93
N LEU A 365 18.52 -5.91 -13.39
CA LEU A 365 19.53 -5.02 -13.98
C LEU A 365 20.74 -5.85 -14.44
N ASP A 366 20.53 -6.66 -15.46
CA ASP A 366 21.58 -7.45 -16.11
C ASP A 366 22.12 -6.66 -17.33
N ASP A 367 23.37 -6.89 -17.76
CA ASP A 367 24.10 -6.00 -18.69
C ASP A 367 23.38 -5.76 -20.03
N ASP A 368 22.62 -6.73 -20.53
CA ASP A 368 21.88 -6.66 -21.80
C ASP A 368 20.43 -6.12 -21.64
N LEU A 369 20.01 -5.80 -20.42
CA LEU A 369 18.63 -5.39 -20.13
C LEU A 369 18.48 -3.86 -20.03
N PRO A 370 17.27 -3.33 -20.31
CA PRO A 370 17.00 -1.91 -20.13
C PRO A 370 17.24 -1.46 -18.69
N SER A 371 17.78 -0.26 -18.52
CA SER A 371 17.94 0.33 -17.18
C SER A 371 16.57 0.58 -16.51
N SER A 372 16.54 0.62 -15.18
CA SER A 372 15.34 0.99 -14.41
C SER A 372 14.79 2.37 -14.78
N LYS A 373 15.67 3.30 -15.17
CA LYS A 373 15.29 4.61 -15.70
C LYS A 373 14.46 4.48 -16.98
N ASN A 374 14.92 3.66 -17.93
CA ASN A 374 14.21 3.45 -19.20
C ASN A 374 12.83 2.83 -18.95
N ILE A 375 12.73 1.88 -18.01
CA ILE A 375 11.44 1.29 -17.62
C ILE A 375 10.48 2.33 -17.05
N ALA A 376 10.95 3.21 -16.14
CA ALA A 376 10.13 4.29 -15.61
C ALA A 376 9.64 5.26 -16.72
N GLU A 377 10.51 5.59 -17.67
CA GLU A 377 10.16 6.44 -18.82
C GLU A 377 9.12 5.76 -19.75
N ILE A 378 9.23 4.46 -19.98
CA ILE A 378 8.25 3.67 -20.74
C ILE A 378 6.87 3.76 -20.08
N ILE A 379 6.83 3.56 -18.76
CA ILE A 379 5.59 3.64 -17.97
C ILE A 379 4.96 5.03 -18.11
N ILE A 380 5.69 6.10 -17.80
CA ILE A 380 5.18 7.48 -17.87
C ILE A 380 4.72 7.82 -19.30
N LYS A 381 5.48 7.41 -20.33
CA LYS A 381 5.11 7.65 -21.73
C LYS A 381 3.82 6.92 -22.13
N SER A 382 3.59 5.71 -21.61
CA SER A 382 2.37 4.94 -21.89
C SER A 382 1.10 5.63 -21.37
N LEU A 383 1.22 6.45 -20.32
CA LEU A 383 0.10 7.16 -19.70
C LEU A 383 -0.30 8.45 -20.41
N LYS A 384 0.44 8.87 -21.45
CA LYS A 384 0.05 10.02 -22.30
C LYS A 384 -1.29 9.81 -23.01
N ASN A 385 -1.64 8.55 -23.29
CA ASN A 385 -2.93 8.21 -23.88
C ASN A 385 -4.01 8.14 -22.79
N PRO A 386 -5.24 8.62 -23.03
CA PRO A 386 -6.30 8.54 -22.04
C PRO A 386 -6.78 7.10 -21.79
N PHE A 387 -7.48 6.89 -20.69
CA PHE A 387 -8.25 5.69 -20.38
C PHE A 387 -9.72 5.91 -20.74
N LEU A 388 -10.28 5.02 -21.55
CA LEU A 388 -11.68 5.05 -21.95
C LEU A 388 -12.48 4.15 -21.01
N ILE A 389 -13.22 4.75 -20.08
CA ILE A 389 -13.97 4.02 -19.05
C ILE A 389 -15.45 4.42 -19.13
N LYS A 390 -16.27 3.50 -19.64
CA LYS A 390 -17.69 3.73 -19.95
C LYS A 390 -17.83 4.95 -20.87
N LYS A 391 -18.35 6.06 -20.35
CA LYS A 391 -18.57 7.33 -21.07
C LYS A 391 -17.49 8.39 -20.81
N TYR A 392 -16.49 8.08 -19.99
CA TYR A 392 -15.47 9.03 -19.55
C TYR A 392 -14.14 8.77 -20.27
N THR A 393 -13.50 9.87 -20.68
CA THR A 393 -12.12 9.90 -21.14
C THR A 393 -11.27 10.46 -20.01
N ILE A 394 -10.48 9.61 -19.36
CA ILE A 394 -9.76 9.95 -18.14
C ILE A 394 -8.26 10.02 -18.45
N TYR A 395 -7.64 11.17 -18.14
CA TYR A 395 -6.20 11.35 -18.22
C TYR A 395 -5.61 11.19 -16.81
N VAL A 396 -4.63 10.31 -16.68
CA VAL A 396 -3.90 10.11 -15.42
C VAL A 396 -2.40 10.18 -15.67
N THR A 397 -1.69 10.58 -14.63
CA THR A 397 -0.24 10.50 -14.54
C THR A 397 0.15 9.59 -13.39
N CYS A 398 1.43 9.25 -13.28
CA CYS A 398 1.92 8.52 -12.11
C CYS A 398 3.22 9.14 -11.59
N SER A 399 3.43 8.99 -10.28
CA SER A 399 4.71 9.25 -9.63
C SER A 399 5.42 7.92 -9.38
N ILE A 400 6.74 7.88 -9.55
CA ILE A 400 7.54 6.64 -9.42
C ILE A 400 8.76 6.86 -8.52
N GLY A 401 8.93 6.02 -7.51
CA GLY A 401 10.15 5.94 -6.70
C GLY A 401 10.98 4.71 -7.06
N ILE A 402 12.30 4.85 -7.15
CA ILE A 402 13.21 3.78 -7.58
C ILE A 402 14.28 3.54 -6.51
N ALA A 403 14.47 2.29 -6.08
CA ALA A 403 15.59 1.87 -5.24
C ALA A 403 16.34 0.69 -5.88
N THR A 404 17.67 0.69 -5.83
CA THR A 404 18.53 -0.33 -6.45
C THR A 404 19.20 -1.22 -5.41
N TYR A 405 19.16 -2.54 -5.62
CA TYR A 405 19.95 -3.50 -4.86
C TYR A 405 21.31 -3.71 -5.54
N PRO A 406 22.42 -3.76 -4.78
CA PRO A 406 22.49 -3.66 -3.31
C PRO A 406 22.66 -2.25 -2.73
N GLU A 407 22.78 -1.22 -3.57
CA GLU A 407 23.19 0.14 -3.17
C GLU A 407 22.24 0.80 -2.16
N ASP A 408 20.93 0.62 -2.35
CA ASP A 408 19.86 1.27 -1.61
C ASP A 408 19.21 0.32 -0.59
N GLY A 409 19.77 -0.89 -0.37
CA GLY A 409 19.25 -1.83 0.61
C GLY A 409 19.67 -3.26 0.34
N LEU A 410 19.82 -4.05 1.41
CA LEU A 410 20.27 -5.45 1.34
C LEU A 410 19.14 -6.47 1.55
N ASP A 411 17.96 -5.99 1.96
CA ASP A 411 16.77 -6.81 2.21
C ASP A 411 15.52 -6.15 1.64
N GLU A 412 14.45 -6.93 1.58
CA GLU A 412 13.17 -6.56 0.99
C GLU A 412 12.57 -5.32 1.66
N LYS A 413 12.68 -5.23 2.99
CA LYS A 413 12.07 -4.14 3.76
C LYS A 413 12.77 -2.83 3.47
N HIS A 414 14.11 -2.81 3.45
CA HIS A 414 14.87 -1.60 3.16
C HIS A 414 14.67 -1.12 1.73
N LEU A 415 14.72 -2.01 0.74
CA LEU A 415 14.53 -1.63 -0.67
C LEU A 415 13.14 -1.03 -0.92
N ILE A 416 12.10 -1.67 -0.39
CA ILE A 416 10.72 -1.19 -0.56
C ILE A 416 10.52 0.14 0.16
N LYS A 417 11.01 0.26 1.41
CA LYS A 417 10.96 1.52 2.15
C LYS A 417 11.65 2.63 1.35
N ASN A 418 12.86 2.39 0.86
CA ASN A 418 13.64 3.40 0.16
C ASN A 418 13.04 3.77 -1.20
N ALA A 419 12.41 2.83 -1.90
CA ALA A 419 11.63 3.13 -3.10
C ALA A 419 10.42 4.02 -2.78
N ASP A 420 9.73 3.79 -1.65
CA ASP A 420 8.63 4.63 -1.18
C ASP A 420 9.08 6.05 -0.79
N ILE A 421 10.23 6.21 -0.12
CA ILE A 421 10.85 7.53 0.14
C ILE A 421 11.08 8.29 -1.18
N ALA A 422 11.60 7.60 -2.19
CA ALA A 422 11.84 8.20 -3.50
C ALA A 422 10.52 8.56 -4.21
N LEU A 423 9.47 7.76 -4.07
CA LEU A 423 8.14 8.02 -4.61
C LEU A 423 7.53 9.28 -3.99
N PHE A 424 7.63 9.42 -2.67
CA PHE A 424 7.20 10.64 -1.98
C PHE A 424 7.90 11.89 -2.52
N ARG A 425 9.22 11.79 -2.79
CA ARG A 425 9.96 12.88 -3.42
C ARG A 425 9.47 13.20 -4.83
N ALA A 426 9.16 12.18 -5.62
CA ALA A 426 8.61 12.36 -6.96
C ALA A 426 7.28 13.16 -6.90
N LYS A 427 6.43 12.86 -5.92
CA LYS A 427 5.18 13.60 -5.67
C LYS A 427 5.43 15.07 -5.30
N GLN A 428 6.40 15.35 -4.42
CA GLN A 428 6.74 16.73 -4.04
C GLN A 428 7.31 17.56 -5.19
N MET A 429 8.04 16.95 -6.12
CA MET A 429 8.67 17.65 -7.25
C MET A 429 7.71 17.91 -8.43
N GLY A 430 6.39 17.91 -8.18
CA GLY A 430 5.39 18.26 -9.18
C GLY A 430 4.64 17.08 -9.81
N LYS A 431 4.76 15.86 -9.25
CA LYS A 431 4.11 14.63 -9.74
C LYS A 431 4.51 14.28 -11.20
N ASN A 432 3.91 13.25 -11.81
CA ASN A 432 4.19 12.82 -13.18
C ASN A 432 5.68 12.66 -13.53
N ASN A 433 6.47 12.12 -12.59
CA ASN A 433 7.91 11.96 -12.74
C ASN A 433 8.40 10.74 -11.96
N PHE A 434 9.69 10.43 -12.11
CA PHE A 434 10.35 9.42 -11.29
C PHE A 434 11.55 9.99 -10.54
N LYS A 435 11.87 9.39 -9.38
CA LYS A 435 13.07 9.70 -8.60
C LYS A 435 13.77 8.44 -8.13
N PHE A 436 15.09 8.48 -8.16
CA PHE A 436 15.92 7.48 -7.49
C PHE A 436 16.06 7.83 -6.02
N TYR A 437 16.10 6.80 -5.18
CA TYR A 437 16.45 6.93 -3.79
C TYR A 437 17.88 7.48 -3.68
N THR A 438 18.09 8.32 -2.66
CA THR A 438 19.42 8.68 -2.19
C THR A 438 19.33 8.80 -0.67
N THR A 439 20.45 8.59 0.03
CA THR A 439 20.51 8.74 1.50
C THR A 439 20.07 10.13 1.97
N LYS A 440 20.33 11.17 1.16
CA LYS A 440 19.85 12.54 1.39
C LYS A 440 18.32 12.63 1.44
N LEU A 441 17.60 11.88 0.60
CA LEU A 441 16.13 11.87 0.60
C LEU A 441 15.55 11.30 1.90
N SER A 442 16.18 10.25 2.44
CA SER A 442 15.76 9.66 3.73
C SER A 442 15.88 10.67 4.87
N GLN A 443 16.98 11.41 4.91
CA GLN A 443 17.20 12.49 5.89
C GLN A 443 16.19 13.63 5.71
N GLU A 444 15.90 14.03 4.47
CA GLU A 444 14.89 15.06 4.17
C GLU A 444 13.49 14.63 4.63
N GLN A 445 13.11 13.36 4.45
CA GLN A 445 11.80 12.87 4.86
C GLN A 445 11.67 12.74 6.39
N MET A 446 12.71 12.28 7.09
CA MET A 446 12.73 12.29 8.56
C MET A 446 12.64 13.73 9.09
N LEU A 447 13.41 14.65 8.51
CA LEU A 447 13.36 16.06 8.89
C LEU A 447 11.96 16.65 8.70
N LEU A 448 11.27 16.33 7.59
CA LEU A 448 9.91 16.78 7.37
C LEU A 448 8.94 16.25 8.43
N PHE A 449 9.05 14.98 8.79
CA PHE A 449 8.24 14.39 9.86
C PHE A 449 8.51 15.02 11.23
N GLU A 450 9.78 15.32 11.54
CA GLU A 450 10.15 16.05 12.77
C GLU A 450 9.55 17.47 12.76
N LEU A 451 9.66 18.18 11.63
CA LEU A 451 9.06 19.51 11.48
C LEU A 451 7.54 19.45 11.62
N GLU A 452 6.87 18.42 11.09
CA GLU A 452 5.42 18.28 11.18
C GLU A 452 4.96 18.20 12.64
N ASN A 453 5.60 17.30 13.41
CA ASN A 453 5.30 17.13 14.82
C ASN A 453 5.62 18.38 15.64
N SER A 454 6.73 19.07 15.35
CA SER A 454 7.08 20.29 16.06
C SER A 454 6.14 21.45 15.72
N LEU A 455 5.68 21.57 14.46
CA LEU A 455 4.84 22.67 14.02
C LEU A 455 3.48 22.70 14.74
N TYR A 456 2.94 21.53 15.12
CA TYR A 456 1.72 21.44 15.92
C TYR A 456 1.78 22.25 17.22
N ASN A 457 2.95 22.26 17.88
CA ASN A 457 3.15 22.95 19.15
C ASN A 457 3.89 24.29 19.00
N ALA A 458 4.42 24.60 17.82
CA ALA A 458 5.27 25.77 17.58
C ALA A 458 4.58 27.09 17.98
N LEU A 459 3.26 27.20 17.75
CA LEU A 459 2.50 28.38 18.16
C LEU A 459 2.40 28.51 19.68
N GLN A 460 2.11 27.41 20.38
CA GLN A 460 2.00 27.38 21.85
C GLN A 460 3.36 27.61 22.53
N ASN A 461 4.43 27.09 21.92
CA ASN A 461 5.80 27.22 22.39
C ASN A 461 6.45 28.58 22.06
N GLN A 462 5.72 29.50 21.42
CA GLN A 462 6.24 30.81 21.00
C GLN A 462 7.45 30.74 20.05
N GLU A 463 7.50 29.69 19.23
CA GLU A 463 8.57 29.48 18.25
C GLU A 463 8.32 30.25 16.95
N LEU A 464 7.06 30.64 16.70
CA LEU A 464 6.64 31.46 15.57
C LEU A 464 6.72 32.95 15.91
N PHE A 465 7.28 33.74 14.98
CA PHE A 465 7.40 35.19 15.12
C PHE A 465 7.25 35.89 13.77
N LEU A 466 7.05 37.20 13.80
CA LEU A 466 6.85 38.02 12.61
C LEU A 466 8.09 38.88 12.33
N ASN A 467 8.53 38.86 11.08
CA ASN A 467 9.43 39.87 10.52
C ASN A 467 8.65 40.83 9.61
N PHE A 468 9.25 41.98 9.35
CA PHE A 468 8.62 43.12 8.70
C PHE A 468 9.52 43.59 7.57
N GLN A 469 9.03 43.54 6.32
CA GLN A 469 9.76 44.05 5.18
C GLN A 469 9.14 45.37 4.67
N PRO A 470 9.87 46.50 4.73
CA PRO A 470 9.33 47.79 4.34
C PRO A 470 9.08 47.89 2.83
N GLN A 471 7.99 48.56 2.49
CA GLN A 471 7.65 48.94 1.12
C GLN A 471 7.84 50.45 0.95
N PHE A 472 8.57 50.85 -0.09
CA PHE A 472 8.94 52.25 -0.33
C PHE A 472 8.27 52.81 -1.58
N ASN A 473 7.62 53.96 -1.43
CA ASN A 473 7.06 54.68 -2.55
C ASN A 473 8.17 55.41 -3.33
N LEU A 474 8.31 55.11 -4.62
CA LEU A 474 9.36 55.68 -5.47
C LEU A 474 9.16 57.17 -5.80
N LYS A 475 7.92 57.65 -5.79
CA LYS A 475 7.57 59.04 -6.11
C LYS A 475 7.89 59.98 -4.94
N TYR A 476 7.49 59.60 -3.74
CA TYR A 476 7.64 60.42 -2.53
C TYR A 476 8.90 60.09 -1.74
N ASN A 477 9.57 58.98 -2.04
CA ASN A 477 10.72 58.47 -1.32
C ASN A 477 10.44 58.29 0.19
N THR A 478 9.23 57.79 0.50
CA THR A 478 8.72 57.54 1.84
C THR A 478 8.29 56.09 1.99
N MET A 479 8.29 55.58 3.22
CA MET A 479 7.73 54.27 3.51
C MET A 479 6.20 54.32 3.36
N SER A 480 5.62 53.44 2.53
CA SER A 480 4.19 53.40 2.25
C SER A 480 3.46 52.25 2.95
N GLY A 481 4.19 51.18 3.25
CA GLY A 481 3.62 49.98 3.85
C GLY A 481 4.71 49.04 4.32
N VAL A 482 4.28 47.87 4.77
CA VAL A 482 5.15 46.81 5.25
C VAL A 482 4.48 45.47 5.03
N GLU A 483 5.24 44.51 4.51
CA GLU A 483 4.82 43.12 4.42
C GLU A 483 5.20 42.38 5.69
N VAL A 484 4.23 41.63 6.23
CA VAL A 484 4.37 40.78 7.40
C VAL A 484 4.77 39.39 6.95
N LEU A 485 5.92 38.95 7.45
CA LEU A 485 6.56 37.72 7.02
C LEU A 485 6.72 36.77 8.21
N LEU A 486 5.99 35.66 8.17
CA LEU A 486 6.05 34.61 9.20
C LEU A 486 7.43 33.94 9.24
N ARG A 487 7.94 33.70 10.45
CA ARG A 487 9.23 33.06 10.71
C ARG A 487 9.07 32.01 11.80
N TRP A 488 9.90 30.97 11.73
CA TRP A 488 9.92 29.90 12.72
C TRP A 488 11.33 29.66 13.24
N GLN A 489 11.49 29.83 14.55
CA GLN A 489 12.69 29.51 15.31
C GLN A 489 12.49 28.15 16.00
N HIS A 490 12.92 27.08 15.34
CA HIS A 490 12.89 25.74 15.93
C HIS A 490 13.97 25.61 17.02
N PRO A 491 13.68 24.92 18.15
CA PRO A 491 14.63 24.80 19.26
C PRO A 491 15.96 24.14 18.89
N THR A 492 15.93 23.09 18.07
CA THR A 492 17.13 22.34 17.66
C THR A 492 17.64 22.68 16.26
N LEU A 493 16.76 22.98 15.30
CA LEU A 493 17.09 23.19 13.88
C LEU A 493 17.41 24.66 13.57
N GLY A 494 17.18 25.57 14.52
CA GLY A 494 17.37 27.00 14.31
C GLY A 494 16.27 27.60 13.44
N MET A 495 16.65 28.55 12.57
CA MET A 495 15.71 29.22 11.67
C MET A 495 15.25 28.28 10.55
N VAL A 496 13.97 27.91 10.57
CA VAL A 496 13.36 27.08 9.52
C VAL A 496 12.82 27.97 8.40
N SER A 497 13.15 27.62 7.15
CA SER A 497 12.73 28.39 5.98
C SER A 497 11.20 28.35 5.78
N PRO A 498 10.53 29.49 5.52
CA PRO A 498 9.11 29.54 5.15
C PRO A 498 8.73 28.60 4.00
N ALA A 499 9.60 28.46 2.99
CA ALA A 499 9.39 27.56 1.87
C ALA A 499 9.34 26.06 2.26
N LYS A 500 9.75 25.71 3.49
CA LYS A 500 9.64 24.35 4.03
C LYS A 500 8.40 24.16 4.89
N PHE A 501 8.14 25.07 5.83
CA PHE A 501 7.10 24.85 6.84
C PHE A 501 5.72 25.39 6.43
N ILE A 502 5.62 26.38 5.53
CA ILE A 502 4.32 26.87 5.06
C ILE A 502 3.56 25.78 4.28
N PRO A 503 4.18 25.08 3.29
CA PRO A 503 3.50 23.97 2.62
C PRO A 503 3.07 22.86 3.59
N LEU A 504 3.91 22.57 4.59
CA LEU A 504 3.59 21.60 5.64
C LEU A 504 2.40 22.04 6.50
N ALA A 505 2.36 23.31 6.89
CA ALA A 505 1.24 23.91 7.60
C ALA A 505 -0.06 23.83 6.78
N GLU A 506 0.04 24.07 5.47
CA GLU A 506 -1.09 23.93 4.56
C GLU A 506 -1.54 22.48 4.51
N GLU A 507 -0.68 21.53 4.18
CA GLU A 507 -1.01 20.10 4.05
C GLU A 507 -1.72 19.56 5.30
N THR A 508 -1.20 19.89 6.50
CA THR A 508 -1.74 19.47 7.80
C THR A 508 -2.95 20.27 8.27
N GLY A 509 -3.24 21.42 7.66
CA GLY A 509 -4.30 22.34 8.09
C GLY A 509 -3.90 23.28 9.23
N LEU A 510 -2.69 23.16 9.77
CA LEU A 510 -2.13 24.07 10.78
C LEU A 510 -1.99 25.52 10.29
N ILE A 511 -2.01 25.76 8.98
CA ILE A 511 -1.97 27.10 8.41
C ILE A 511 -3.16 27.97 8.84
N ILE A 512 -4.30 27.37 9.18
CA ILE A 512 -5.51 28.10 9.60
C ILE A 512 -5.30 28.79 10.96
N PRO A 513 -4.99 28.08 12.07
CA PRO A 513 -4.72 28.72 13.34
C PRO A 513 -3.47 29.60 13.33
N ILE A 514 -2.45 29.23 12.54
CA ILE A 514 -1.25 30.07 12.35
C ILE A 514 -1.63 31.39 11.66
N GLY A 515 -2.40 31.34 10.58
CA GLY A 515 -2.83 32.51 9.84
C GLY A 515 -3.73 33.44 10.66
N GLU A 516 -4.57 32.90 11.53
CA GLU A 516 -5.33 33.70 12.51
C GLU A 516 -4.42 34.49 13.43
N TRP A 517 -3.43 33.80 14.00
CA TRP A 517 -2.46 34.44 14.88
C TRP A 517 -1.63 35.49 14.15
N VAL A 518 -1.22 35.24 12.90
CA VAL A 518 -0.49 36.23 12.08
C VAL A 518 -1.32 37.48 11.87
N LEU A 519 -2.58 37.34 11.44
CA LEU A 519 -3.51 38.47 11.25
C LEU A 519 -3.70 39.27 12.54
N GLU A 520 -3.99 38.59 13.65
CA GLU A 520 -4.20 39.26 14.93
C GLU A 520 -2.94 40.02 15.38
N LYS A 521 -1.77 39.37 15.35
CA LYS A 521 -0.51 40.01 15.73
C LYS A 521 -0.14 41.18 14.82
N ALA A 522 -0.35 41.06 13.51
CA ALA A 522 -0.12 42.13 12.55
C ALA A 522 -0.99 43.36 12.84
N CYS A 523 -2.30 43.17 13.07
CA CYS A 523 -3.21 44.26 13.40
C CYS A 523 -2.90 44.91 14.76
N ILE A 524 -2.54 44.12 15.78
CA ILE A 524 -2.10 44.66 17.09
C ILE A 524 -0.87 45.57 16.90
N LEU A 525 0.13 45.12 16.15
CA LEU A 525 1.35 45.89 15.93
C LEU A 525 1.10 47.14 15.09
N GLY A 526 0.29 47.04 14.03
CA GLY A 526 -0.13 48.17 13.22
C GLY A 526 -0.84 49.24 14.06
N LYS A 527 -1.76 48.82 14.95
CA LYS A 527 -2.44 49.72 15.88
C LYS A 527 -1.49 50.39 16.86
N GLN A 528 -0.57 49.63 17.44
CA GLN A 528 0.48 50.19 18.31
C GLN A 528 1.33 51.25 17.62
N TRP A 529 1.68 51.06 16.34
CA TRP A 529 2.42 52.08 15.59
C TRP A 529 1.60 53.34 15.33
N GLN A 530 0.30 53.22 15.06
CA GLN A 530 -0.61 54.36 14.96
C GLN A 530 -0.71 55.13 16.29
N ASP A 531 -0.86 54.41 17.40
CA ASP A 531 -0.99 55.01 18.74
C ASP A 531 0.31 55.72 19.20
N LEU A 532 1.47 55.29 18.69
CA LEU A 532 2.76 55.97 18.89
C LEU A 532 2.94 57.24 18.04
N GLY A 533 1.95 57.57 17.19
CA GLY A 533 1.92 58.78 16.36
C GLY A 533 2.71 58.68 15.06
N TYR A 534 3.07 57.46 14.62
CA TYR A 534 3.63 57.26 13.29
C TYR A 534 2.55 57.44 12.21
N SER A 535 2.96 57.92 11.04
CA SER A 535 2.08 57.96 9.87
C SER A 535 1.49 56.57 9.62
N PRO A 536 0.17 56.45 9.37
CA PRO A 536 -0.45 55.16 9.12
C PRO A 536 0.20 54.44 7.94
N LEU A 537 0.60 53.19 8.18
CA LEU A 537 1.18 52.30 7.17
C LEU A 537 0.19 51.22 6.79
N VAL A 538 0.21 50.85 5.51
CA VAL A 538 -0.47 49.63 5.07
C VAL A 538 0.31 48.41 5.58
N ILE A 539 -0.37 47.52 6.28
CA ILE A 539 0.14 46.24 6.78
C ILE A 539 -0.35 45.15 5.84
N ALA A 540 0.56 44.59 5.05
CA ALA A 540 0.26 43.52 4.12
C ALA A 540 0.48 42.14 4.78
N VAL A 541 -0.51 41.26 4.70
CA VAL A 541 -0.48 39.91 5.26
C VAL A 541 -0.85 38.88 4.18
N ASN A 542 0.04 37.92 3.96
CA ASN A 542 -0.19 36.78 3.08
C ASN A 542 -1.22 35.81 3.64
N VAL A 543 -2.15 35.36 2.80
CA VAL A 543 -3.18 34.37 3.17
C VAL A 543 -3.10 33.16 2.25
N SER A 544 -3.04 31.97 2.86
CA SER A 544 -3.03 30.70 2.13
C SER A 544 -4.36 30.39 1.46
N ALA A 545 -4.34 29.57 0.41
CA ALA A 545 -5.55 29.09 -0.25
C ALA A 545 -6.50 28.39 0.73
N LYS A 546 -5.97 27.52 1.61
CA LYS A 546 -6.77 26.76 2.58
C LYS A 546 -7.46 27.66 3.61
N GLN A 547 -6.78 28.73 4.04
CA GLN A 547 -7.36 29.69 4.98
C GLN A 547 -8.42 30.55 4.29
N PHE A 548 -8.12 31.07 3.09
CA PHE A 548 -9.04 31.90 2.31
C PHE A 548 -10.34 31.16 1.97
N GLN A 549 -10.25 29.86 1.71
CA GLN A 549 -11.40 29.00 1.40
C GLN A 549 -12.19 28.53 2.64
N GLN A 550 -11.82 28.92 3.87
CA GLN A 550 -12.68 28.64 5.04
C GLN A 550 -13.98 29.44 4.97
N GLU A 551 -15.10 28.83 5.32
CA GLU A 551 -16.38 29.55 5.43
C GLU A 551 -16.32 30.65 6.48
N SER A 552 -15.56 30.43 7.56
CA SER A 552 -15.39 31.38 8.67
C SER A 552 -14.36 32.48 8.43
N PHE A 553 -13.70 32.55 7.25
CA PHE A 553 -12.59 33.48 7.04
C PHE A 553 -13.02 34.95 7.16
N ILE A 554 -14.19 35.29 6.63
CA ILE A 554 -14.73 36.66 6.71
C ILE A 554 -14.97 37.05 8.17
N ASP A 555 -15.61 36.17 8.94
CA ASP A 555 -15.90 36.40 10.36
C ASP A 555 -14.63 36.48 11.19
N GLN A 556 -13.63 35.68 10.86
CA GLN A 556 -12.31 35.73 11.49
C GLN A 556 -11.65 37.09 11.30
N VAL A 557 -11.63 37.64 10.08
CA VAL A 557 -11.06 38.98 9.81
C VAL A 557 -11.87 40.07 10.53
N LYS A 558 -13.21 40.00 10.47
CA LYS A 558 -14.11 40.92 11.21
C LYS A 558 -13.81 40.90 12.72
N ASN A 559 -13.65 39.72 13.30
CA ASN A 559 -13.34 39.54 14.71
C ASN A 559 -11.97 40.11 15.09
N VAL A 560 -10.94 39.89 14.26
CA VAL A 560 -9.60 40.46 14.48
C VAL A 560 -9.64 41.99 14.44
N LEU A 561 -10.28 42.59 13.44
CA LEU A 561 -10.41 44.04 13.33
C LEU A 561 -11.17 44.63 14.52
N ASN A 562 -12.28 44.00 14.92
CA ASN A 562 -13.06 44.41 16.10
C ASN A 562 -12.26 44.28 17.41
N LYS A 563 -11.48 43.20 17.57
CA LYS A 563 -10.68 42.98 18.79
C LYS A 563 -9.51 43.95 18.90
N THR A 564 -8.86 44.24 17.78
CA THR A 564 -7.64 45.06 17.74
C THR A 564 -7.92 46.55 17.55
N GLN A 565 -9.13 46.90 17.11
CA GLN A 565 -9.51 48.28 16.78
C GLN A 565 -8.56 48.90 15.73
N PHE A 566 -7.98 48.06 14.87
CA PHE A 566 -7.13 48.50 13.76
C PHE A 566 -8.01 48.98 12.61
N ASN A 567 -7.69 50.16 12.04
CA ASN A 567 -8.47 50.71 10.93
C ASN A 567 -8.31 49.80 9.68
N PRO A 568 -9.43 49.23 9.15
CA PRO A 568 -9.39 48.29 8.02
C PRO A 568 -8.70 48.84 6.76
N GLU A 569 -8.73 50.14 6.52
CA GLU A 569 -8.08 50.78 5.35
C GLU A 569 -6.56 50.59 5.30
N TYR A 570 -5.96 50.19 6.42
CA TYR A 570 -4.53 49.92 6.55
C TYR A 570 -4.20 48.44 6.65
N LEU A 571 -5.19 47.54 6.55
CA LEU A 571 -4.96 46.11 6.38
C LEU A 571 -5.03 45.78 4.88
N GLU A 572 -3.98 45.14 4.37
CA GLU A 572 -3.95 44.59 3.02
C GLU A 572 -3.77 43.08 3.09
N ILE A 573 -4.68 42.34 2.45
CA ILE A 573 -4.61 40.88 2.33
C ILE A 573 -4.00 40.54 0.98
N GLU A 574 -2.90 39.80 1.00
CA GLU A 574 -2.22 39.32 -0.20
C GLU A 574 -2.68 37.91 -0.54
N ILE A 575 -3.10 37.71 -1.78
CA ILE A 575 -3.51 36.40 -2.31
C ILE A 575 -2.81 36.14 -3.64
N THR A 576 -2.49 34.88 -3.92
CA THR A 576 -1.86 34.49 -5.19
C THR A 576 -2.90 34.27 -6.30
N GLU A 577 -2.44 34.31 -7.55
CA GLU A 577 -3.29 33.99 -8.72
C GLU A 577 -3.97 32.60 -8.61
N THR A 578 -3.30 31.64 -7.97
CA THR A 578 -3.83 30.28 -7.81
C THR A 578 -5.09 30.27 -6.95
N ILE A 579 -5.17 31.13 -5.92
CA ILE A 579 -6.34 31.22 -5.03
C ILE A 579 -7.56 31.70 -5.82
N LEU A 580 -7.38 32.71 -6.67
CA LEU A 580 -8.45 33.27 -7.52
C LEU A 580 -9.11 32.22 -8.42
N MET A 581 -8.31 31.28 -8.94
CA MET A 581 -8.74 30.32 -9.95
C MET A 581 -9.41 29.07 -9.35
N GLN A 582 -9.34 28.86 -8.03
CA GLN A 582 -9.93 27.68 -7.38
C GLN A 582 -11.46 27.78 -7.26
N ASP A 583 -11.96 28.91 -6.75
CA ASP A 583 -13.40 29.17 -6.59
C ASP A 583 -13.69 30.67 -6.79
N VAL A 584 -14.06 31.01 -8.02
CA VAL A 584 -14.22 32.40 -8.47
C VAL A 584 -15.40 33.09 -7.76
N GLU A 585 -16.51 32.37 -7.57
CA GLU A 585 -17.73 32.95 -6.97
C GLU A 585 -17.53 33.22 -5.48
N LYS A 586 -16.94 32.27 -4.76
CA LYS A 586 -16.63 32.44 -3.34
C LYS A 586 -15.58 33.52 -3.13
N THR A 587 -14.55 33.56 -3.98
CA THR A 587 -13.51 34.60 -3.90
C THR A 587 -14.09 35.99 -4.13
N GLU A 588 -15.03 36.14 -5.07
CA GLU A 588 -15.72 37.41 -5.32
C GLU A 588 -16.49 37.89 -4.09
N LEU A 589 -17.21 36.98 -3.44
CA LEU A 589 -17.96 37.29 -2.22
C LEU A 589 -17.04 37.74 -1.08
N ILE A 590 -15.94 37.00 -0.82
CA ILE A 590 -14.99 37.30 0.25
C ILE A 590 -14.34 38.66 0.02
N ILE A 591 -13.81 38.90 -1.19
CA ILE A 591 -13.12 40.16 -1.50
C ILE A 591 -14.10 41.32 -1.38
N LYS A 592 -15.33 41.18 -1.89
CA LYS A 592 -16.34 42.22 -1.81
C LYS A 592 -16.71 42.56 -0.37
N GLU A 593 -17.07 41.57 0.44
CA GLU A 593 -17.47 41.80 1.84
C GLU A 593 -16.35 42.46 2.67
N LEU A 594 -15.11 42.02 2.49
CA LEU A 594 -13.99 42.58 3.25
C LEU A 594 -13.58 43.95 2.70
N SER A 595 -13.70 44.19 1.40
CA SER A 595 -13.49 45.52 0.80
C SER A 595 -14.56 46.52 1.25
N ASP A 596 -15.80 46.09 1.43
CA ASP A 596 -16.89 46.92 1.97
C ASP A 596 -16.62 47.37 3.42
N LEU A 597 -15.78 46.63 4.17
CA LEU A 597 -15.26 47.04 5.48
C LEU A 597 -14.07 48.01 5.39
N GLY A 598 -13.46 48.15 4.22
CA GLY A 598 -12.27 48.96 3.95
C GLY A 598 -10.97 48.17 3.82
N VAL A 599 -10.99 46.84 3.95
CA VAL A 599 -9.79 45.99 3.79
C VAL A 599 -9.31 46.03 2.35
N LYS A 600 -8.01 46.19 2.14
CA LYS A 600 -7.39 46.19 0.80
C LYS A 600 -6.98 44.77 0.41
N PHE A 601 -6.92 44.56 -0.91
CA PHE A 601 -6.46 43.30 -1.48
C PHE A 601 -5.35 43.55 -2.49
N SER A 602 -4.32 42.72 -2.43
CA SER A 602 -3.26 42.65 -3.41
C SER A 602 -3.22 41.28 -4.09
N LEU A 603 -2.84 41.29 -5.37
CA LEU A 603 -2.56 40.09 -6.11
C LEU A 603 -1.05 39.86 -6.12
N ASP A 604 -0.63 38.77 -5.48
CA ASP A 604 0.77 38.39 -5.30
C ASP A 604 1.27 37.44 -6.41
N ASP A 605 2.59 37.42 -6.61
CA ASP A 605 3.30 36.63 -7.62
C ASP A 605 2.78 36.79 -9.07
N PHE A 606 2.32 38.00 -9.44
CA PHE A 606 1.63 38.23 -10.71
C PHE A 606 2.55 37.96 -11.92
N GLY A 607 2.05 37.18 -12.88
CA GLY A 607 2.75 36.86 -14.14
C GLY A 607 3.46 35.51 -14.15
N THR A 608 3.55 34.79 -13.03
CA THR A 608 4.15 33.44 -12.96
C THR A 608 3.19 32.32 -13.37
N GLY A 609 1.89 32.61 -13.48
CA GLY A 609 0.81 31.65 -13.78
C GLY A 609 -0.01 31.96 -15.03
N TYR A 610 -1.11 31.21 -15.21
CA TYR A 610 -2.09 31.42 -16.29
C TYR A 610 -3.07 32.55 -15.93
N SER A 611 -2.56 33.78 -15.90
CA SER A 611 -3.37 34.96 -15.60
C SER A 611 -4.39 35.23 -16.71
N SER A 612 -5.68 35.00 -16.45
CA SER A 612 -6.74 35.49 -17.35
C SER A 612 -7.07 36.92 -16.96
N LEU A 613 -6.61 37.87 -17.78
CA LEU A 613 -6.84 39.32 -17.64
C LEU A 613 -8.33 39.70 -17.41
N SER A 614 -9.24 38.82 -17.82
CA SER A 614 -10.68 38.98 -17.55
C SER A 614 -11.04 39.01 -16.06
N TYR A 615 -10.26 38.33 -15.21
CA TYR A 615 -10.50 38.29 -13.76
C TYR A 615 -10.06 39.56 -13.03
N LEU A 616 -8.99 40.22 -13.47
CA LEU A 616 -8.57 41.51 -12.91
C LEU A 616 -9.67 42.58 -13.01
N LYS A 617 -10.52 42.50 -14.04
CA LYS A 617 -11.68 43.38 -14.20
C LYS A 617 -12.80 43.07 -13.21
N LYS A 618 -12.90 41.82 -12.75
CA LYS A 618 -14.02 41.32 -11.94
C LYS A 618 -13.86 41.65 -10.45
N PHE A 619 -12.62 41.67 -9.96
CA PHE A 619 -12.33 41.82 -8.53
C PHE A 619 -11.79 43.23 -8.19
N PRO A 620 -12.19 43.83 -7.06
CA PRO A 620 -11.73 45.15 -6.63
C PRO A 620 -10.33 45.09 -5.99
N PHE A 621 -9.33 44.63 -6.74
CA PHE A 621 -7.94 44.69 -6.27
C PHE A 621 -7.43 46.11 -6.19
N HIS A 622 -6.58 46.37 -5.20
CA HIS A 622 -5.98 47.68 -4.96
C HIS A 622 -4.51 47.71 -5.40
N THR A 623 -3.84 46.57 -5.33
CA THR A 623 -2.40 46.44 -5.58
C THR A 623 -2.13 45.19 -6.43
N ILE A 624 -1.17 45.29 -7.35
CA ILE A 624 -0.56 44.14 -8.04
C ILE A 624 0.92 44.10 -7.65
N LYS A 625 1.41 42.92 -7.26
CA LYS A 625 2.80 42.68 -6.91
C LYS A 625 3.49 41.92 -8.05
N ILE A 626 4.57 42.49 -8.56
CA ILE A 626 5.40 41.88 -9.61
C ILE A 626 6.40 40.97 -8.94
N ASP A 627 6.32 39.68 -9.27
CA ASP A 627 7.19 38.64 -8.72
C ASP A 627 8.68 38.97 -8.95
N GLN A 628 9.50 38.65 -7.94
CA GLN A 628 10.95 38.89 -7.95
C GLN A 628 11.68 38.26 -9.15
N SER A 629 11.16 37.19 -9.76
CA SER A 629 11.81 36.52 -10.89
C SER A 629 11.88 37.42 -12.12
N PHE A 630 10.90 38.30 -12.34
CA PHE A 630 10.93 39.30 -13.41
C PHE A 630 11.81 40.52 -13.06
N VAL A 631 11.96 40.84 -11.78
CA VAL A 631 12.74 42.00 -11.32
C VAL A 631 14.23 41.69 -11.27
N ARG A 632 14.60 40.45 -10.91
CA ARG A 632 15.99 40.02 -10.76
C ARG A 632 16.80 40.24 -12.04
N ASP A 633 16.24 39.84 -13.17
CA ASP A 633 16.91 39.84 -14.47
C ASP A 633 16.54 41.08 -15.33
N LEU A 634 15.88 42.09 -14.73
CA LEU A 634 15.36 43.30 -15.38
C LEU A 634 16.42 44.13 -16.12
N GLU A 635 17.67 44.09 -15.66
CA GLU A 635 18.77 44.87 -16.25
C GLU A 635 19.29 44.27 -17.58
N ILE A 636 19.11 42.97 -17.77
CA ILE A 636 19.75 42.21 -18.86
C ILE A 636 18.75 41.54 -19.79
N ASN A 637 17.52 41.28 -19.33
CA ASN A 637 16.50 40.58 -20.09
C ASN A 637 15.42 41.54 -20.60
N GLN A 638 15.43 41.80 -21.92
CA GLN A 638 14.43 42.64 -22.58
C GLN A 638 13.01 42.08 -22.47
N GLN A 639 12.86 40.75 -22.37
CA GLN A 639 11.53 40.14 -22.21
C GLN A 639 10.95 40.45 -20.83
N ASP A 640 11.76 40.36 -19.77
CA ASP A 640 11.33 40.70 -18.41
C ASP A 640 11.00 42.19 -18.31
N GLN A 641 11.80 43.06 -18.93
CA GLN A 641 11.49 44.49 -18.99
C GLN A 641 10.17 44.77 -19.71
N ALA A 642 9.89 44.08 -20.81
CA ALA A 642 8.62 44.21 -21.53
C ALA A 642 7.44 43.72 -20.68
N LEU A 643 7.59 42.60 -19.97
CA LEU A 643 6.57 42.06 -19.06
C LEU A 643 6.29 43.04 -17.91
N VAL A 644 7.32 43.50 -17.20
CA VAL A 644 7.17 44.51 -16.13
C VAL A 644 6.48 45.77 -16.63
N THR A 645 6.85 46.26 -17.81
CA THR A 645 6.20 47.42 -18.44
C THR A 645 4.72 47.16 -18.74
N ALA A 646 4.38 45.97 -19.24
CA ALA A 646 3.01 45.57 -19.53
C ALA A 646 2.18 45.50 -18.24
N VAL A 647 2.71 44.87 -17.18
CA VAL A 647 2.04 44.79 -15.87
C VAL A 647 1.79 46.18 -15.30
N ILE A 648 2.78 47.08 -15.33
CA ILE A 648 2.62 48.46 -14.85
C ILE A 648 1.54 49.20 -15.64
N THR A 649 1.51 49.03 -16.95
CA THR A 649 0.53 49.67 -17.82
C THR A 649 -0.88 49.15 -17.55
N LEU A 650 -1.03 47.84 -17.36
CA LEU A 650 -2.30 47.20 -17.01
C LEU A 650 -2.83 47.69 -15.66
N ALA A 651 -1.99 47.66 -14.62
CA ALA A 651 -2.36 48.10 -13.28
C ALA A 651 -2.87 49.55 -13.28
N LYS A 652 -2.19 50.45 -14.01
CA LYS A 652 -2.63 51.84 -14.18
C LYS A 652 -3.99 51.95 -14.86
N GLY A 653 -4.24 51.14 -15.88
CA GLY A 653 -5.55 51.06 -16.55
C GLY A 653 -6.69 50.72 -15.59
N TYR A 654 -6.42 49.88 -14.58
CA TYR A 654 -7.36 49.49 -13.54
C TYR A 654 -7.28 50.34 -12.26
N ARG A 655 -6.45 51.40 -12.23
CA ARG A 655 -6.21 52.26 -11.06
C ARG A 655 -5.66 51.51 -9.83
N MET A 656 -4.94 50.42 -10.08
CA MET A 656 -4.23 49.64 -9.08
C MET A 656 -2.81 50.19 -8.89
N LYS A 657 -2.28 50.07 -7.67
CA LYS A 657 -0.86 50.34 -7.39
C LYS A 657 -0.01 49.15 -7.81
N VAL A 658 1.24 49.42 -8.16
CA VAL A 658 2.21 48.36 -8.47
C VAL A 658 3.31 48.33 -7.43
N VAL A 659 3.55 47.15 -6.87
CA VAL A 659 4.71 46.85 -6.02
C VAL A 659 5.65 45.96 -6.83
N ALA A 660 6.90 46.38 -7.02
CA ALA A 660 7.94 45.52 -7.59
C ALA A 660 8.76 44.87 -6.46
N GLU A 661 8.80 43.54 -6.45
CA GLU A 661 9.48 42.76 -5.42
C GLU A 661 10.90 42.37 -5.79
N GLY A 662 11.73 42.02 -4.81
CA GLY A 662 13.09 41.55 -5.06
C GLY A 662 14.03 42.62 -5.63
N VAL A 663 13.79 43.91 -5.35
CA VAL A 663 14.69 44.99 -5.77
C VAL A 663 15.96 44.98 -4.91
N GLU A 664 17.10 44.69 -5.53
CA GLU A 664 18.40 44.53 -4.88
C GLU A 664 19.41 45.61 -5.27
N THR A 665 19.28 46.23 -6.44
CA THR A 665 20.25 47.21 -6.98
C THR A 665 19.64 48.60 -7.21
N GLU A 666 20.45 49.65 -7.10
CA GLU A 666 20.01 51.01 -7.46
C GLU A 666 19.65 51.13 -8.96
N ASN A 667 20.26 50.31 -9.82
CA ASN A 667 19.95 50.26 -11.25
C ASN A 667 18.53 49.72 -11.49
N GLN A 668 18.15 48.61 -10.86
CA GLN A 668 16.78 48.07 -10.90
C GLN A 668 15.78 49.13 -10.43
N LYS A 669 16.06 49.80 -9.31
CA LYS A 669 15.22 50.89 -8.79
C LYS A 669 15.09 52.05 -9.78
N LEU A 670 16.18 52.46 -10.44
CA LEU A 670 16.14 53.52 -11.45
C LEU A 670 15.31 53.11 -12.67
N LEU A 671 15.46 51.88 -13.15
CA LEU A 671 14.66 51.32 -14.24
C LEU A 671 13.18 51.29 -13.87
N LEU A 672 12.82 50.76 -12.70
CA LEU A 672 11.44 50.71 -12.20
C LEU A 672 10.84 52.11 -12.04
N LYS A 673 11.64 53.08 -11.58
CA LYS A 673 11.22 54.49 -11.51
C LYS A 673 10.96 55.07 -12.90
N ASN A 674 11.80 54.78 -13.89
CA ASN A 674 11.61 55.22 -15.28
C ASN A 674 10.38 54.56 -15.94
N LEU A 675 10.09 53.31 -15.57
CA LEU A 675 8.85 52.61 -15.96
C LEU A 675 7.63 53.10 -15.18
N ASN A 676 7.80 54.08 -14.27
CA ASN A 676 6.75 54.65 -13.43
C ASN A 676 6.06 53.60 -12.55
N CYS A 677 6.84 52.70 -11.93
CA CYS A 677 6.38 51.84 -10.85
C CYS A 677 6.11 52.67 -9.58
N ASP A 678 5.09 52.29 -8.78
CA ASP A 678 4.67 53.08 -7.63
C ASP A 678 5.51 52.79 -6.38
N ILE A 679 5.70 51.51 -6.08
CA ILE A 679 6.27 51.01 -4.83
C ILE A 679 7.33 49.95 -5.14
N ILE A 680 8.42 49.96 -4.38
CA ILE A 680 9.43 48.90 -4.42
C ILE A 680 9.55 48.20 -3.08
N GLN A 681 9.90 46.92 -3.15
CA GLN A 681 10.23 46.08 -2.02
C GLN A 681 11.43 45.21 -2.38
N GLY A 682 12.38 45.09 -1.46
CA GLY A 682 13.57 44.27 -1.68
C GLY A 682 14.73 44.65 -0.78
N TRP A 683 15.84 43.94 -0.92
CA TRP A 683 17.01 44.10 -0.05
C TRP A 683 17.72 45.44 -0.21
N LEU A 684 17.52 46.12 -1.34
CA LEU A 684 17.98 47.51 -1.52
C LEU A 684 17.38 48.44 -0.47
N VAL A 685 16.10 48.23 -0.14
CA VAL A 685 15.39 48.99 0.88
C VAL A 685 15.79 48.49 2.26
N SER A 686 15.50 47.21 2.53
CA SER A 686 15.91 46.51 3.74
C SER A 686 15.62 45.01 3.60
N LYS A 687 16.41 44.20 4.30
CA LYS A 687 16.03 42.80 4.57
C LYS A 687 14.84 42.78 5.54
N PRO A 688 14.06 41.69 5.61
CA PRO A 688 13.02 41.53 6.63
C PRO A 688 13.57 41.73 8.05
N LEU A 689 13.00 42.69 8.78
CA LEU A 689 13.47 43.13 10.10
C LEU A 689 12.62 42.54 11.23
N LYS A 690 13.21 42.37 12.42
CA LYS A 690 12.43 42.11 13.63
C LYS A 690 11.67 43.38 14.04
N GLN A 691 10.64 43.23 14.86
CA GLN A 691 9.79 44.34 15.33
C GLN A 691 10.58 45.56 15.85
N GLY A 692 11.60 45.34 16.70
CA GLY A 692 12.39 46.44 17.28
C GLY A 692 13.24 47.19 16.24
N ASP A 693 13.87 46.46 15.33
CA ASP A 693 14.68 47.04 14.25
C ASP A 693 13.78 47.80 13.26
N PHE A 694 12.60 47.27 12.97
CA PHE A 694 11.61 47.94 12.14
C PHE A 694 11.09 49.24 12.77
N ALA A 695 10.80 49.24 14.08
CA ALA A 695 10.40 50.47 14.80
C ALA A 695 11.49 51.56 14.76
N THR A 696 12.77 51.15 14.80
CA THR A 696 13.91 52.06 14.63
C THR A 696 13.93 52.64 13.21
N LEU A 697 13.70 51.80 12.19
CA LEU A 697 13.60 52.23 10.80
C LEU A 697 12.43 53.20 10.58
N LEU A 698 11.27 52.93 11.19
CA LEU A 698 10.09 53.81 11.13
C LEU A 698 10.40 55.22 11.62
N THR A 699 11.11 55.33 12.74
CA THR A 699 11.47 56.62 13.34
C THR A 699 12.37 57.45 12.41
N ARG A 700 13.17 56.80 11.55
CA ARG A 700 14.05 57.48 10.60
C ARG A 700 13.31 58.03 9.38
N TYR A 701 12.26 57.34 8.91
CA TYR A 701 11.59 57.65 7.65
C TYR A 701 10.22 58.34 7.81
N ASN A 702 9.55 58.17 8.96
CA ASN A 702 8.28 58.81 9.25
C ASN A 702 8.44 59.81 10.40
N LYS A 703 8.23 61.11 10.10
CA LYS A 703 8.09 62.13 11.14
C LYS A 703 6.85 61.79 11.98
N LYS A 704 6.96 61.83 13.31
CA LYS A 704 5.79 61.80 14.20
C LYS A 704 4.83 62.92 13.76
N ILE A 705 3.56 62.59 13.58
CA ILE A 705 2.54 63.61 13.36
C ILE A 705 2.46 64.41 14.67
N SER A 706 2.90 65.67 14.66
CA SER A 706 2.75 66.56 15.80
C SER A 706 1.26 66.68 16.12
N GLN A 707 0.84 66.19 17.29
CA GLN A 707 -0.52 66.41 17.78
C GLN A 707 -0.71 67.92 17.96
N VAL A 708 -1.69 68.50 17.26
CA VAL A 708 -2.24 69.84 17.50
C VAL A 708 -3.39 69.70 18.48
#